data_AF-A0A2G2GHA0-F1
#
_entry.id   AF-A0A2G2GHA0-F1
#
_cell.length_a   1.000
_cell.length_b   1.000
_cell.length_c   1.000
_cell.angle_alpha   90.00
_cell.angle_beta   90.00
_cell.angle_gamma   90.00
#
_symmetry.space_group_name_H-M   'P 1'
#
loop_
_entity.id
_entity.type
_entity.pdbx_description
1 polymer ?
#
loop_
_entity_poly.entity_id
_entity_poly.type
_entity_poly.pdbx_seq_one_letter_code
_entity_poly.pdbx_strand_id
1 'polypeptide(L)'
;MKPVTFALAAMIGIAGCSAPAPSSNETEAKNDIKQIEFIKYELENGLDVILHVDRSDPIVAIDLTAHVGSAREIKGHTGFAHLFEHLLFLDSENLGYGGLDEMNTRIGGEGTNGYTTNDVTKYFQAVPSDSLEKIIWAEADKLGWFINTVTTPVLDNEKQVVKNEKRQRVDNQPYGQNWGLIGKTIYPPEHPYNWQVIGSLADLDAAELTDVQNFYRRWYVPNNVTVTVTGDFEVEQAKTWIAKYFAEIPQGEPVAPLVARPGKLDQIINFKVVDNFATVPQLTLAWPAVEQFNDDAYALDILATYLSDGKRAPLNEVLIDEEKLTTTVAVFNNTAELAGEFYILVRANAGQDLTAVKTAIDQGLDRFEQEGISEDDLNKIKAGLEVEFYGNIQSVLGKAIQLGEYNAYTNDPGFIHQDIRNIQAVTTDDVMRVYQTYLKDQNYVATSFTPKGTDGLALNGAKLVEFEEEKIVQGAEAETDFDPKIRTFTPTASAFDRTIEPAFSGTLNTPVPAIWRSETQNGIALFGMQNDETPLIYFSLKIDAGDQRASIEKPAIPTLTAALMNKGTRSKTTAELEDAIKSIGSEIEISSGRDGTFITGSTLARNFDATMALAEEMLLEPRWDTEEFDTLMLEAGNDIDQAAANPNAIVLREYQAILYPADNVYSVSGYGDKGRLQTIILDDLKAFYAAAYTPANAKFRIVGDVSEAQVKSALHGLADKWSGDENPTIDIASANVPQASKVYFYDIPGAKQSSFRFGYPALAITDPDYVKTNAMNYLLGNIYTSKLNSTLRVEKGYTYGIRSSFTAEQDRGTFSVRTSVRSNVTLESAEVIREILSQFGPDFSDEDLQTMKSAIIKGQALKSETLNAKLRMLGEISAFGFADDYRVKNAAEINAMTLEDIRTLAAKYLTPDAMYYVIAGDAETQLGRMKDLGYGQPVLLEKRTIE
;
A
#
# COMPACT_ATOMS: atom_id res chain seq x y z
N MET A 1 -34.43 -50.20 45.59
CA MET A 1 -35.91 -50.10 45.40
C MET A 1 -36.25 -48.65 45.17
N LYS A 2 -36.91 -48.32 44.03
CA LYS A 2 -37.70 -47.08 43.81
C LYS A 2 -38.75 -46.93 44.95
N PRO A 3 -39.32 -45.74 45.30
CA PRO A 3 -40.03 -44.75 44.44
C PRO A 3 -39.71 -43.26 44.75
N VAL A 4 -39.94 -42.26 43.89
CA VAL A 4 -41.18 -41.63 43.30
C VAL A 4 -41.98 -40.76 44.31
N THR A 5 -41.86 -39.44 44.11
CA THR A 5 -42.88 -38.35 44.06
C THR A 5 -43.79 -38.06 45.27
N PHE A 6 -43.83 -36.79 45.72
CA PHE A 6 -44.95 -35.85 45.49
C PHE A 6 -44.69 -34.46 46.10
N ALA A 7 -45.19 -33.44 45.39
CA ALA A 7 -45.24 -32.03 45.79
C ALA A 7 -46.30 -31.76 46.86
N LEU A 8 -46.10 -30.69 47.66
CA LEU A 8 -47.18 -29.73 47.97
C LEU A 8 -46.62 -28.39 48.49
N ALA A 9 -47.39 -27.35 48.19
CA ALA A 9 -47.08 -25.93 48.32
C ALA A 9 -47.56 -25.28 49.63
N ALA A 10 -47.06 -24.05 49.81
CA ALA A 10 -47.66 -22.86 50.45
C ALA A 10 -47.84 -22.84 51.98
N MET A 11 -47.11 -21.94 52.66
CA MET A 11 -47.65 -20.67 53.16
C MET A 11 -46.55 -19.75 53.74
N ILE A 12 -46.90 -18.47 53.84
CA ILE A 12 -46.07 -17.27 53.98
C ILE A 12 -45.61 -16.99 55.41
N GLY A 13 -44.35 -16.54 55.54
CA GLY A 13 -43.98 -15.33 56.30
C GLY A 13 -42.93 -15.49 57.39
N ILE A 14 -41.70 -14.99 57.20
CA ILE A 14 -40.76 -14.50 58.25
C ILE A 14 -39.80 -13.42 57.67
N ALA A 15 -39.57 -12.39 58.51
CA ALA A 15 -38.55 -11.33 58.59
C ALA A 15 -37.42 -11.22 57.54
N GLY A 16 -37.24 -9.98 57.06
CA GLY A 16 -36.25 -9.56 56.07
C GLY A 16 -34.83 -9.33 56.64
N CYS A 17 -33.85 -9.80 55.87
CA CYS A 17 -32.42 -9.62 56.09
C CYS A 17 -31.87 -8.38 55.36
N SER A 18 -30.82 -7.84 55.96
CA SER A 18 -30.01 -6.69 55.58
C SER A 18 -29.50 -6.72 54.12
N ALA A 19 -29.62 -5.58 53.43
CA ALA A 19 -29.08 -5.37 52.09
C ALA A 19 -27.55 -5.13 52.14
N PRO A 20 -26.76 -5.72 51.21
CA PRO A 20 -25.38 -5.35 50.99
C PRO A 20 -25.27 -4.08 50.13
N ALA A 21 -24.20 -3.32 50.35
CA ALA A 21 -23.85 -2.08 49.65
C ALA A 21 -23.63 -2.30 48.14
N PRO A 22 -23.92 -1.30 47.29
CA PRO A 22 -23.73 -1.42 45.85
C PRO A 22 -22.24 -1.41 45.52
N SER A 23 -21.77 -2.51 44.93
CA SER A 23 -20.46 -2.64 44.29
C SER A 23 -20.44 -1.88 42.97
N SER A 24 -19.31 -1.19 42.73
CA SER A 24 -18.72 -0.82 41.45
C SER A 24 -19.68 -0.45 40.31
N ASN A 25 -19.75 0.85 40.03
CA ASN A 25 -20.11 1.35 38.71
C ASN A 25 -19.15 0.74 37.67
N GLU A 26 -19.57 -0.34 37.02
CA GLU A 26 -19.18 -0.60 35.64
C GLU A 26 -19.73 0.56 34.81
N THR A 27 -18.87 1.53 34.53
CA THR A 27 -19.09 2.40 33.38
C THR A 27 -19.03 1.52 32.16
N GLU A 28 -20.20 1.07 31.66
CA GLU A 28 -20.36 0.70 30.26
C GLU A 28 -19.76 1.84 29.44
N ALA A 29 -18.57 1.61 28.86
CA ALA A 29 -18.03 2.48 27.84
C ALA A 29 -19.03 2.43 26.68
N LYS A 30 -19.83 3.49 26.54
CA LYS A 30 -20.64 3.71 25.35
C LYS A 30 -19.70 3.91 24.18
N ASN A 31 -19.33 2.81 23.52
CA ASN A 31 -18.79 2.82 22.17
C ASN A 31 -19.95 3.19 21.22
N ASP A 32 -20.35 4.47 21.22
CA ASP A 32 -21.29 5.02 20.25
C ASP A 32 -20.51 5.23 18.94
N ILE A 33 -20.30 4.13 18.21
CA ILE A 33 -19.82 4.18 16.83
C ILE A 33 -20.86 4.98 16.06
N LYS A 34 -20.46 6.12 15.49
CA LYS A 34 -21.35 6.95 14.66
C LYS A 34 -21.91 6.05 13.54
N GLN A 35 -23.22 5.87 13.54
CA GLN A 35 -23.87 5.01 12.55
C GLN A 35 -23.62 5.56 11.14
N ILE A 36 -23.24 4.67 10.23
CA ILE A 36 -23.07 5.01 8.81
C ILE A 36 -24.43 4.80 8.18
N GLU A 37 -25.17 5.89 7.98
CA GLU A 37 -26.48 5.83 7.36
C GLU A 37 -26.36 5.54 5.86
N PHE A 38 -27.10 4.56 5.36
CA PHE A 38 -27.11 4.21 3.92
C PHE A 38 -28.52 3.90 3.44
N ILE A 39 -28.70 3.97 2.11
CA ILE A 39 -29.92 3.54 1.42
C ILE A 39 -29.54 2.37 0.51
N LYS A 40 -30.11 1.19 0.77
CA LYS A 40 -30.04 0.03 -0.13
C LYS A 40 -31.34 -0.12 -0.91
N TYR A 41 -31.26 -0.33 -2.22
CA TYR A 41 -32.39 -0.72 -3.06
C TYR A 41 -31.91 -1.56 -4.25
N GLU A 42 -32.82 -2.34 -4.84
CA GLU A 42 -32.55 -3.19 -6.01
C GLU A 42 -33.26 -2.62 -7.24
N LEU A 43 -32.60 -2.62 -8.40
CA LEU A 43 -33.24 -2.32 -9.70
C LEU A 43 -34.01 -3.56 -10.21
N GLU A 44 -34.95 -3.37 -11.15
CA GLU A 44 -35.74 -4.49 -11.70
C GLU A 44 -34.90 -5.58 -12.40
N ASN A 45 -33.67 -5.27 -12.83
CA ASN A 45 -32.73 -6.23 -13.42
C ASN A 45 -31.87 -6.97 -12.38
N GLY A 46 -32.11 -6.75 -11.08
CA GLY A 46 -31.40 -7.38 -9.98
C GLY A 46 -30.13 -6.65 -9.51
N LEU A 47 -29.81 -5.47 -10.06
CA LEU A 47 -28.67 -4.69 -9.58
C LEU A 47 -28.90 -4.17 -8.16
N ASP A 48 -28.02 -4.54 -7.24
CA ASP A 48 -27.99 -3.94 -5.90
C ASP A 48 -27.35 -2.55 -5.95
N VAL A 49 -28.00 -1.57 -5.32
CA VAL A 49 -27.52 -0.19 -5.25
C VAL A 49 -27.48 0.28 -3.80
N ILE A 50 -26.34 0.85 -3.40
CA ILE A 50 -26.10 1.39 -2.06
C ILE A 50 -25.72 2.87 -2.19
N LEU A 51 -26.38 3.74 -1.44
CA LEU A 51 -26.11 5.19 -1.41
C LEU A 51 -25.77 5.64 0.01
N HIS A 52 -24.64 6.34 0.20
CA HIS A 52 -24.27 7.00 1.46
C HIS A 52 -23.93 8.47 1.21
N VAL A 53 -24.67 9.39 1.82
CA VAL A 53 -24.43 10.83 1.64
C VAL A 53 -23.39 11.30 2.64
N ASP A 54 -22.32 11.90 2.15
CA ASP A 54 -21.27 12.52 2.95
C ASP A 54 -20.88 13.87 2.34
N ARG A 55 -20.94 14.93 3.14
CA ARG A 55 -20.73 16.32 2.67
C ARG A 55 -19.53 16.98 3.32
N SER A 56 -18.63 16.21 3.92
CA SER A 56 -17.39 16.71 4.52
C SER A 56 -16.48 17.39 3.49
N ASP A 57 -16.39 16.80 2.30
CA ASP A 57 -15.59 17.27 1.17
C ASP A 57 -16.39 17.18 -0.15
N PRO A 58 -16.13 18.05 -1.15
CA PRO A 58 -16.87 18.10 -2.43
C PRO A 58 -16.43 16.97 -3.39
N ILE A 59 -16.51 15.74 -2.90
CA ILE A 59 -16.02 14.51 -3.52
C ILE A 59 -17.16 13.52 -3.57
N VAL A 60 -17.19 12.71 -4.63
CA VAL A 60 -18.04 11.51 -4.72
C VAL A 60 -17.19 10.33 -5.15
N ALA A 61 -17.52 9.15 -4.64
CA ALA A 61 -16.94 7.89 -5.09
C ALA A 61 -18.01 6.93 -5.58
N ILE A 62 -17.61 6.08 -6.52
CA ILE A 62 -18.38 4.93 -6.97
C ILE A 62 -17.51 3.68 -6.84
N ASP A 63 -18.10 2.61 -6.31
CA ASP A 63 -17.54 1.26 -6.29
C ASP A 63 -18.52 0.32 -7.02
N LEU A 64 -17.97 -0.45 -7.95
CA LEU A 64 -18.65 -1.55 -8.62
C LEU A 64 -17.99 -2.85 -8.14
N THR A 65 -18.68 -3.56 -7.25
CA THR A 65 -18.24 -4.86 -6.74
C THR A 65 -18.93 -5.96 -7.52
N ALA A 66 -18.18 -6.67 -8.38
CA ALA A 66 -18.64 -7.87 -9.04
C ALA A 66 -18.31 -9.08 -8.16
N HIS A 67 -19.32 -9.88 -7.80
CA HIS A 67 -19.14 -11.06 -6.93
C HIS A 67 -18.59 -12.25 -7.73
N VAL A 68 -17.38 -12.07 -8.25
CA VAL A 68 -16.61 -13.02 -9.04
C VAL A 68 -15.11 -12.76 -8.82
N GLY A 69 -14.37 -13.79 -8.44
CA GLY A 69 -12.91 -13.78 -8.39
C GLY A 69 -12.35 -15.11 -8.93
N SER A 70 -11.08 -15.43 -8.63
CA SER A 70 -10.46 -16.68 -9.10
C SER A 70 -11.17 -17.96 -8.60
N ALA A 71 -11.94 -17.87 -7.52
CA ALA A 71 -12.82 -18.91 -6.98
C ALA A 71 -13.84 -19.45 -7.98
N ARG A 72 -14.19 -18.61 -8.98
CA ARG A 72 -15.21 -18.90 -10.00
C ARG A 72 -14.61 -19.40 -11.32
N GLU A 73 -13.30 -19.53 -11.38
CA GLU A 73 -12.58 -20.07 -12.54
C GLU A 73 -12.70 -21.59 -12.62
N ILE A 74 -12.41 -22.12 -13.81
CA ILE A 74 -12.37 -23.55 -14.05
C ILE A 74 -10.94 -24.00 -14.32
N LYS A 75 -10.63 -25.24 -13.93
CA LYS A 75 -9.32 -25.83 -14.16
C LYS A 75 -8.94 -25.78 -15.65
N GLY A 76 -7.71 -25.35 -15.94
CA GLY A 76 -7.19 -25.16 -17.30
C GLY A 76 -7.51 -23.78 -17.90
N HIS A 77 -8.24 -22.93 -17.18
CA HIS A 77 -8.57 -21.55 -17.56
C HIS A 77 -8.42 -20.64 -16.34
N THR A 78 -7.23 -20.64 -15.74
CA THR A 78 -6.91 -19.85 -14.54
C THR A 78 -6.39 -18.46 -14.89
N GLY A 79 -6.62 -17.48 -14.01
CA GLY A 79 -6.23 -16.08 -14.20
C GLY A 79 -7.21 -15.24 -15.01
N PHE A 80 -8.40 -15.77 -15.29
CA PHE A 80 -9.46 -15.09 -16.03
C PHE A 80 -10.09 -13.95 -15.23
N ALA A 81 -10.35 -14.12 -13.94
CA ALA A 81 -10.92 -13.06 -13.12
C ALA A 81 -10.00 -11.82 -13.12
N HIS A 82 -8.70 -12.07 -12.93
CA HIS A 82 -7.67 -11.02 -13.00
C HIS A 82 -7.51 -10.46 -14.42
N LEU A 83 -7.56 -11.29 -15.47
CA LEU A 83 -7.58 -10.80 -16.84
C LEU A 83 -8.77 -9.85 -17.09
N PHE A 84 -9.93 -10.13 -16.50
CA PHE A 84 -11.11 -9.28 -16.59
C PHE A 84 -10.95 -7.94 -15.89
N GLU A 85 -10.25 -7.89 -14.77
CA GLU A 85 -9.85 -6.63 -14.13
C GLU A 85 -9.14 -5.72 -15.13
N HIS A 86 -8.13 -6.22 -15.85
CA HIS A 86 -7.42 -5.41 -16.85
C HIS A 86 -8.33 -5.06 -18.03
N LEU A 87 -9.01 -6.07 -18.59
CA LEU A 87 -9.85 -5.93 -19.76
C LEU A 87 -10.94 -4.85 -19.58
N LEU A 88 -11.63 -4.80 -18.42
CA LEU A 88 -12.69 -3.82 -18.18
C LEU A 88 -12.21 -2.36 -18.10
N PHE A 89 -10.91 -2.11 -17.90
CA PHE A 89 -10.34 -0.76 -17.99
C PHE A 89 -10.02 -0.35 -19.44
N LEU A 90 -9.89 -1.31 -20.36
CA LEU A 90 -9.37 -1.03 -21.70
C LEU A 90 -10.36 -0.29 -22.59
N ASP A 91 -11.58 -0.81 -22.80
CA ASP A 91 -12.50 -0.25 -23.81
C ASP A 91 -13.93 -0.68 -23.54
N SER A 92 -14.89 0.23 -23.71
CA SER A 92 -16.32 -0.08 -23.83
C SER A 92 -16.88 0.62 -25.06
N GLU A 93 -17.97 0.11 -25.63
CA GLU A 93 -18.46 0.53 -26.94
C GLU A 93 -18.61 2.06 -27.05
N ASN A 94 -19.03 2.72 -25.97
CA ASN A 94 -19.33 4.15 -25.98
C ASN A 94 -18.23 5.05 -25.37
N LEU A 95 -17.37 4.53 -24.48
CA LEU A 95 -16.24 5.31 -23.94
C LEU A 95 -15.07 5.39 -24.92
N GLY A 96 -14.84 4.34 -25.70
CA GLY A 96 -13.61 4.23 -26.49
C GLY A 96 -12.48 3.54 -25.74
N TYR A 97 -11.46 3.12 -26.49
CA TYR A 97 -10.26 2.50 -25.93
C TYR A 97 -9.50 3.53 -25.09
N GLY A 98 -9.25 3.22 -23.81
CA GLY A 98 -8.70 4.12 -22.80
C GLY A 98 -9.69 5.18 -22.30
N GLY A 99 -10.93 5.20 -22.80
CA GLY A 99 -11.87 6.30 -22.62
C GLY A 99 -12.28 6.55 -21.17
N LEU A 100 -12.35 5.51 -20.35
CA LEU A 100 -12.63 5.65 -18.91
C LEU A 100 -11.51 6.44 -18.22
N ASP A 101 -10.26 6.04 -18.43
CA ASP A 101 -9.12 6.68 -17.77
C ASP A 101 -8.88 8.08 -18.32
N GLU A 102 -9.08 8.30 -19.63
CA GLU A 102 -9.03 9.62 -20.24
C GLU A 102 -10.09 10.56 -19.65
N MET A 103 -11.33 10.06 -19.50
CA MET A 103 -12.40 10.80 -18.86
C MET A 103 -12.06 11.09 -17.39
N ASN A 104 -11.67 10.07 -16.61
CA ASN A 104 -11.32 10.20 -15.19
C ASN A 104 -10.22 11.26 -15.01
N THR A 105 -9.18 11.20 -15.86
CA THR A 105 -8.13 12.20 -15.92
C THR A 105 -8.72 13.58 -16.17
N ARG A 106 -9.50 13.77 -17.25
CA ARG A 106 -10.09 15.06 -17.61
C ARG A 106 -11.00 15.64 -16.52
N ILE A 107 -11.75 14.82 -15.80
CA ILE A 107 -12.66 15.27 -14.73
C ILE A 107 -11.95 15.48 -13.38
N GLY A 108 -10.64 15.19 -13.30
CA GLY A 108 -9.84 15.39 -12.09
C GLY A 108 -10.06 14.32 -11.03
N GLY A 109 -10.33 13.07 -11.43
CA GLY A 109 -10.28 11.93 -10.52
C GLY A 109 -8.84 11.56 -10.13
N GLU A 110 -8.68 10.70 -9.12
CA GLU A 110 -7.36 10.20 -8.70
C GLU A 110 -6.80 9.08 -9.59
N GLY A 111 -7.50 8.77 -10.69
CA GLY A 111 -7.32 7.56 -11.49
C GLY A 111 -8.47 6.58 -11.26
N THR A 112 -8.65 5.65 -12.19
CA THR A 112 -9.48 4.47 -11.96
C THR A 112 -8.62 3.34 -11.43
N ASN A 113 -9.18 2.53 -10.56
CA ASN A 113 -8.45 1.43 -9.95
C ASN A 113 -9.37 0.24 -9.71
N GLY A 114 -8.76 -0.91 -9.52
CA GLY A 114 -9.45 -2.15 -9.25
C GLY A 114 -8.51 -3.19 -8.64
N TYR A 115 -9.10 -4.25 -8.12
CA TYR A 115 -8.36 -5.43 -7.71
C TYR A 115 -9.24 -6.66 -7.80
N THR A 116 -8.59 -7.79 -8.01
CA THR A 116 -9.18 -9.12 -8.00
C THR A 116 -8.69 -9.89 -6.79
N THR A 117 -9.62 -10.46 -6.03
CA THR A 117 -9.34 -11.44 -5.00
C THR A 117 -9.74 -12.83 -5.47
N ASN A 118 -9.70 -13.80 -4.55
CA ASN A 118 -10.30 -15.09 -4.81
C ASN A 118 -11.80 -14.98 -5.09
N ASP A 119 -12.53 -14.03 -4.49
CA ASP A 119 -14.00 -14.10 -4.49
C ASP A 119 -14.69 -12.91 -5.17
N VAL A 120 -14.02 -11.75 -5.27
CA VAL A 120 -14.56 -10.53 -5.89
C VAL A 120 -13.59 -9.89 -6.87
N THR A 121 -14.13 -9.14 -7.82
CA THR A 121 -13.39 -8.21 -8.68
C THR A 121 -14.04 -6.84 -8.53
N LYS A 122 -13.26 -5.85 -8.13
CA LYS A 122 -13.76 -4.51 -7.78
C LYS A 122 -13.19 -3.45 -8.70
N TYR A 123 -14.02 -2.45 -8.98
CA TYR A 123 -13.67 -1.28 -9.79
C TYR A 123 -14.17 -0.05 -9.07
N PHE A 124 -13.27 0.87 -8.75
CA PHE A 124 -13.63 2.01 -7.93
C PHE A 124 -12.85 3.25 -8.34
N GLN A 125 -13.48 4.40 -8.12
CA GLN A 125 -12.90 5.69 -8.40
C GLN A 125 -13.54 6.78 -7.55
N ALA A 126 -12.74 7.79 -7.18
CA ALA A 126 -13.19 9.01 -6.55
C ALA A 126 -12.98 10.20 -7.50
N VAL A 127 -13.97 11.08 -7.57
CA VAL A 127 -13.97 12.26 -8.45
C VAL A 127 -14.61 13.45 -7.73
N PRO A 128 -14.43 14.68 -8.21
CA PRO A 128 -15.16 15.82 -7.69
C PRO A 128 -16.67 15.66 -7.87
N SER A 129 -17.46 16.16 -6.91
CA SER A 129 -18.92 15.93 -6.85
C SER A 129 -19.68 16.37 -8.11
N ASP A 130 -19.17 17.38 -8.83
CA ASP A 130 -19.76 17.84 -10.09
C ASP A 130 -19.71 16.81 -11.23
N SER A 131 -19.01 15.69 -11.04
CA SER A 131 -18.77 14.66 -12.05
C SER A 131 -19.56 13.36 -11.83
N LEU A 132 -20.49 13.31 -10.87
CA LEU A 132 -21.22 12.08 -10.51
C LEU A 132 -21.96 11.42 -11.69
N GLU A 133 -22.73 12.19 -12.49
CA GLU A 133 -23.47 11.60 -13.63
C GLU A 133 -22.53 10.93 -14.63
N LYS A 134 -21.36 11.54 -14.87
CA LYS A 134 -20.34 11.03 -15.81
C LYS A 134 -19.80 9.68 -15.35
N ILE A 135 -19.46 9.52 -14.07
CA ILE A 135 -18.94 8.25 -13.56
C ILE A 135 -20.02 7.16 -13.51
N ILE A 136 -21.28 7.50 -13.18
CA ILE A 136 -22.41 6.56 -13.25
C ILE A 136 -22.62 6.07 -14.69
N TRP A 137 -22.58 7.00 -15.66
CA TRP A 137 -22.68 6.68 -17.08
C TRP A 137 -21.55 5.74 -17.53
N ALA A 138 -20.30 6.04 -17.16
CA ALA A 138 -19.13 5.27 -17.57
C ALA A 138 -19.08 3.87 -16.95
N GLU A 139 -19.38 3.73 -15.66
CA GLU A 139 -19.41 2.41 -15.01
C GLU A 139 -20.57 1.53 -15.53
N ALA A 140 -21.70 2.14 -15.88
CA ALA A 140 -22.77 1.40 -16.56
C ALA A 140 -22.35 0.93 -17.95
N ASP A 141 -21.53 1.72 -18.67
CA ASP A 141 -21.01 1.35 -19.98
C ASP A 141 -20.07 0.14 -19.90
N LYS A 142 -19.20 0.12 -18.89
CA LYS A 142 -18.34 -1.04 -18.60
C LYS A 142 -19.13 -2.29 -18.24
N LEU A 143 -20.22 -2.13 -17.48
CA LEU A 143 -21.02 -3.29 -17.10
C LEU A 143 -21.85 -3.83 -18.28
N GLY A 144 -22.39 -2.98 -19.15
CA GLY A 144 -23.36 -3.41 -20.18
C GLY A 144 -22.89 -3.42 -21.64
N TRP A 145 -21.84 -2.66 -21.98
CA TRP A 145 -21.36 -2.42 -23.35
C TRP A 145 -19.85 -2.67 -23.46
N PHE A 146 -19.33 -3.62 -22.70
CA PHE A 146 -17.90 -3.93 -22.69
C PHE A 146 -17.56 -5.01 -23.71
N ILE A 147 -18.21 -6.17 -23.62
CA ILE A 147 -17.65 -7.41 -24.19
C ILE A 147 -17.45 -7.45 -25.72
N ASN A 148 -18.16 -6.61 -26.46
CA ASN A 148 -18.02 -6.53 -27.91
C ASN A 148 -16.73 -5.80 -28.35
N THR A 149 -16.09 -5.03 -27.45
CA THR A 149 -14.80 -4.39 -27.72
C THR A 149 -13.63 -5.38 -27.63
N VAL A 150 -13.83 -6.50 -26.95
CA VAL A 150 -12.81 -7.55 -26.82
C VAL A 150 -12.74 -8.35 -28.11
N THR A 151 -11.63 -8.20 -28.81
CA THR A 151 -11.29 -8.93 -30.04
C THR A 151 -10.07 -9.83 -29.80
N THR A 152 -9.74 -10.72 -30.73
CA THR A 152 -8.53 -11.56 -30.62
C THR A 152 -7.25 -10.73 -30.47
N PRO A 153 -7.00 -9.66 -31.27
CA PRO A 153 -5.83 -8.81 -31.05
C PRO A 153 -5.78 -8.15 -29.67
N VAL A 154 -6.92 -7.67 -29.15
CA VAL A 154 -7.00 -7.08 -27.79
C VAL A 154 -6.63 -8.12 -26.74
N LEU A 155 -7.24 -9.30 -26.82
CA LEU A 155 -6.98 -10.40 -25.89
C LEU A 155 -5.51 -10.85 -25.94
N ASP A 156 -4.94 -11.02 -27.14
CA ASP A 156 -3.56 -11.46 -27.29
C ASP A 156 -2.55 -10.43 -26.77
N ASN A 157 -2.84 -9.13 -26.91
CA ASN A 157 -2.06 -8.06 -26.30
C ASN A 157 -2.14 -8.11 -24.77
N GLU A 158 -3.35 -8.22 -24.21
CA GLU A 158 -3.56 -8.19 -22.77
C GLU A 158 -2.97 -9.42 -22.06
N LYS A 159 -2.99 -10.60 -22.71
CA LYS A 159 -2.23 -11.76 -22.23
C LYS A 159 -0.75 -11.44 -22.04
N GLN A 160 -0.11 -10.66 -22.92
CA GLN A 160 1.30 -10.30 -22.75
C GLN A 160 1.52 -9.39 -21.54
N VAL A 161 0.59 -8.46 -21.27
CA VAL A 161 0.63 -7.57 -20.11
C VAL A 161 0.54 -8.37 -18.81
N VAL A 162 -0.46 -9.25 -18.69
CA VAL A 162 -0.64 -10.11 -17.49
C VAL A 162 0.55 -11.07 -17.30
N LYS A 163 1.10 -11.63 -18.39
CA LYS A 163 2.32 -12.46 -18.32
C LYS A 163 3.52 -11.66 -17.79
N ASN A 164 3.66 -10.37 -18.16
CA ASN A 164 4.70 -9.51 -17.60
C ASN A 164 4.49 -9.21 -16.13
N GLU A 165 3.25 -9.01 -15.70
CA GLU A 165 2.92 -8.84 -14.29
C GLU A 165 3.32 -10.08 -13.47
N LYS A 166 2.99 -11.28 -13.96
CA LYS A 166 3.43 -12.52 -13.31
C LYS A 166 4.95 -12.61 -13.20
N ARG A 167 5.69 -12.29 -14.27
CA ARG A 167 7.16 -12.27 -14.24
C ARG A 167 7.68 -11.31 -13.17
N GLN A 168 7.10 -10.12 -13.07
CA GLN A 168 7.54 -9.09 -12.13
C GLN A 168 7.18 -9.42 -10.68
N ARG A 169 5.95 -9.90 -10.42
CA ARG A 169 5.41 -10.10 -9.06
C ARG A 169 5.74 -11.47 -8.47
N VAL A 170 6.05 -12.45 -9.31
CA VAL A 170 6.26 -13.85 -8.89
C VAL A 170 7.63 -14.36 -9.34
N ASP A 171 7.92 -14.35 -10.64
CA ASP A 171 9.06 -15.11 -11.15
C ASP A 171 10.43 -14.40 -10.96
N ASN A 172 10.43 -13.09 -10.75
CA ASN A 172 11.63 -12.25 -10.53
C ASN A 172 11.66 -11.64 -9.11
N GLN A 173 10.91 -12.22 -8.17
CA GLN A 173 10.93 -11.85 -6.75
C GLN A 173 11.53 -12.99 -5.93
N PRO A 174 12.38 -12.69 -4.92
CA PRO A 174 12.77 -13.71 -3.95
C PRO A 174 11.52 -14.24 -3.25
N TYR A 175 11.46 -15.55 -3.03
CA TYR A 175 10.35 -16.24 -2.38
C TYR A 175 9.01 -16.20 -3.16
N GLY A 176 9.00 -15.72 -4.41
CA GLY A 176 7.75 -15.45 -5.15
C GLY A 176 6.86 -16.67 -5.37
N GLN A 177 7.42 -17.88 -5.42
CA GLN A 177 6.66 -19.13 -5.63
C GLN A 177 6.00 -19.67 -4.34
N ASN A 178 6.16 -19.01 -3.19
CA ASN A 178 5.75 -19.52 -1.88
C ASN A 178 4.24 -19.77 -1.79
N TRP A 179 3.42 -18.74 -2.07
CA TRP A 179 1.97 -18.80 -1.92
C TRP A 179 1.32 -19.84 -2.85
N GLY A 180 1.78 -19.90 -4.11
CA GLY A 180 1.30 -20.88 -5.08
C GLY A 180 1.62 -22.32 -4.68
N LEU A 181 2.79 -22.57 -4.05
CA LEU A 181 3.15 -23.91 -3.56
C LEU A 181 2.27 -24.30 -2.36
N ILE A 182 2.01 -23.37 -1.44
CA ILE A 182 1.17 -23.63 -0.26
C ILE A 182 -0.27 -23.92 -0.68
N GLY A 183 -0.89 -23.04 -1.48
CA GLY A 183 -2.27 -23.23 -1.94
C GLY A 183 -2.47 -24.54 -2.70
N LYS A 184 -1.53 -24.92 -3.58
CA LYS A 184 -1.56 -26.21 -4.30
C LYS A 184 -1.49 -27.43 -3.38
N THR A 185 -0.99 -27.26 -2.18
CA THR A 185 -0.78 -28.34 -1.21
C THR A 185 -1.93 -28.46 -0.22
N ILE A 186 -2.45 -27.33 0.27
CA ILE A 186 -3.58 -27.28 1.22
C ILE A 186 -4.89 -27.70 0.55
N TYR A 187 -5.09 -27.27 -0.71
CA TYR A 187 -6.35 -27.45 -1.41
C TYR A 187 -6.26 -28.56 -2.45
N PRO A 188 -7.28 -29.44 -2.55
CA PRO A 188 -7.30 -30.47 -3.58
C PRO A 188 -7.44 -29.85 -4.98
N PRO A 189 -7.06 -30.57 -6.07
CA PRO A 189 -6.98 -30.00 -7.41
C PRO A 189 -8.27 -29.40 -8.00
N GLU A 190 -9.43 -29.75 -7.45
CA GLU A 190 -10.76 -29.22 -7.83
C GLU A 190 -11.22 -28.03 -7.00
N HIS A 191 -10.50 -27.69 -5.92
CA HIS A 191 -10.78 -26.52 -5.10
C HIS A 191 -10.12 -25.28 -5.72
N PRO A 192 -10.81 -24.15 -5.86
CA PRO A 192 -10.32 -23.06 -6.70
C PRO A 192 -9.21 -22.23 -6.03
N TYR A 193 -8.97 -22.42 -4.73
CA TYR A 193 -7.79 -21.86 -4.05
C TYR A 193 -6.51 -22.69 -4.28
N ASN A 194 -6.60 -23.77 -5.08
CA ASN A 194 -5.43 -24.54 -5.53
C ASN A 194 -4.53 -23.74 -6.50
N TRP A 195 -5.04 -22.66 -7.10
CA TRP A 195 -4.25 -21.76 -7.94
C TRP A 195 -4.32 -20.32 -7.41
N GLN A 196 -3.40 -19.49 -7.89
CA GLN A 196 -3.31 -18.08 -7.52
C GLN A 196 -4.18 -17.25 -8.46
N VAL A 197 -4.63 -16.09 -7.99
CA VAL A 197 -5.43 -15.12 -8.77
C VAL A 197 -4.77 -14.76 -10.11
N ILE A 198 -3.43 -14.65 -10.15
CA ILE A 198 -2.66 -14.34 -11.36
C ILE A 198 -2.71 -15.46 -12.42
N GLY A 199 -3.15 -16.67 -12.07
CA GLY A 199 -3.25 -17.81 -12.97
C GLY A 199 -1.92 -18.44 -13.38
N SER A 200 -1.97 -19.30 -14.40
CA SER A 200 -0.79 -19.94 -14.99
C SER A 200 -0.52 -19.43 -16.41
N LEU A 201 0.76 -19.39 -16.82
CA LEU A 201 1.12 -18.95 -18.17
C LEU A 201 0.49 -19.83 -19.25
N ALA A 202 0.38 -21.15 -19.00
CA ALA A 202 -0.20 -22.11 -19.93
C ALA A 202 -1.70 -21.87 -20.13
N ASP A 203 -2.45 -21.60 -19.06
CA ASP A 203 -3.89 -21.35 -19.14
C ASP A 203 -4.18 -19.98 -19.79
N LEU A 204 -3.36 -18.96 -19.48
CA LEU A 204 -3.44 -17.65 -20.14
C LEU A 204 -3.15 -17.77 -21.65
N ASP A 205 -2.14 -18.56 -22.04
CA ASP A 205 -1.82 -18.79 -23.46
C ASP A 205 -2.95 -19.56 -24.16
N ALA A 206 -3.60 -20.50 -23.47
CA ALA A 206 -4.70 -21.31 -24.00
C ALA A 206 -6.04 -20.58 -24.10
N ALA A 207 -6.24 -19.45 -23.41
CA ALA A 207 -7.51 -18.74 -23.36
C ALA A 207 -7.98 -18.30 -24.76
N GLU A 208 -9.18 -18.69 -25.17
CA GLU A 208 -9.77 -18.24 -26.43
C GLU A 208 -10.74 -17.06 -26.20
N LEU A 209 -11.00 -16.28 -27.26
CA LEU A 209 -11.95 -15.16 -27.19
C LEU A 209 -13.34 -15.61 -26.71
N THR A 210 -13.78 -16.81 -27.09
CA THR A 210 -15.06 -17.37 -26.67
C THR A 210 -15.11 -17.66 -25.18
N ASP A 211 -14.00 -18.07 -24.56
CA ASP A 211 -13.93 -18.33 -23.12
C ASP A 211 -14.12 -17.04 -22.34
N VAL A 212 -13.44 -15.98 -22.78
CA VAL A 212 -13.57 -14.63 -22.23
C VAL A 212 -15.02 -14.14 -22.35
N GLN A 213 -15.62 -14.24 -23.53
CA GLN A 213 -17.02 -13.85 -23.74
C GLN A 213 -18.01 -14.64 -22.84
N ASN A 214 -17.76 -15.92 -22.62
CA ASN A 214 -18.60 -16.74 -21.77
C ASN A 214 -18.43 -16.38 -20.28
N PHE A 215 -17.20 -16.09 -19.84
CA PHE A 215 -16.93 -15.65 -18.47
C PHE A 215 -17.65 -14.32 -18.17
N TYR A 216 -17.55 -13.33 -19.07
CA TYR A 216 -18.26 -12.06 -18.92
C TYR A 216 -19.77 -12.25 -18.79
N ARG A 217 -20.39 -12.95 -19.75
CA ARG A 217 -21.85 -13.18 -19.78
C ARG A 217 -22.36 -13.94 -18.56
N ARG A 218 -21.50 -14.71 -17.89
CA ARG A 218 -21.87 -15.44 -16.68
C ARG A 218 -21.80 -14.59 -15.42
N TRP A 219 -20.77 -13.75 -15.29
CA TRP A 219 -20.40 -13.16 -14.00
C TRP A 219 -20.53 -11.64 -13.92
N TYR A 220 -20.41 -10.94 -15.05
CA TYR A 220 -20.52 -9.48 -15.13
C TYR A 220 -21.94 -9.10 -15.55
N VAL A 221 -22.90 -9.39 -14.67
CA VAL A 221 -24.34 -9.20 -14.88
C VAL A 221 -24.95 -8.46 -13.68
N PRO A 222 -26.02 -7.67 -13.87
CA PRO A 222 -26.58 -6.82 -12.82
C PRO A 222 -26.89 -7.56 -11.51
N ASN A 223 -27.50 -8.76 -11.59
CA ASN A 223 -27.83 -9.58 -10.42
C ASN A 223 -26.64 -10.31 -9.76
N ASN A 224 -25.41 -9.96 -10.11
CA ASN A 224 -24.17 -10.41 -9.47
C ASN A 224 -23.22 -9.23 -9.16
N VAL A 225 -23.71 -7.99 -9.29
CA VAL A 225 -22.93 -6.77 -9.13
C VAL A 225 -23.64 -5.85 -8.13
N THR A 226 -22.86 -5.24 -7.25
CA THR A 226 -23.31 -4.15 -6.38
C THR A 226 -22.69 -2.83 -6.85
N VAL A 227 -23.50 -1.78 -6.98
CA VAL A 227 -23.03 -0.41 -7.21
C VAL A 227 -23.22 0.40 -5.94
N THR A 228 -22.11 0.89 -5.38
CA THR A 228 -22.11 1.75 -4.19
C THR A 228 -21.69 3.15 -4.57
N VAL A 229 -22.47 4.17 -4.21
CA VAL A 229 -22.14 5.59 -4.41
C VAL A 229 -22.10 6.30 -3.07
N THR A 230 -20.99 6.98 -2.80
CA THR A 230 -20.76 7.71 -1.54
C THR A 230 -20.29 9.15 -1.81
N GLY A 231 -20.58 10.08 -0.90
CA GLY A 231 -20.08 11.47 -0.99
C GLY A 231 -21.15 12.53 -1.18
N ASP A 232 -20.75 13.69 -1.74
CA ASP A 232 -21.56 14.90 -1.79
C ASP A 232 -22.48 14.90 -3.01
N PHE A 233 -23.70 14.36 -2.86
CA PHE A 233 -24.69 14.31 -3.92
C PHE A 233 -26.14 14.36 -3.43
N GLU A 234 -27.05 14.59 -4.38
CA GLU A 234 -28.50 14.52 -4.15
C GLU A 234 -29.05 13.12 -4.48
N VAL A 235 -29.62 12.45 -3.47
CA VAL A 235 -30.06 11.05 -3.55
C VAL A 235 -31.00 10.78 -4.72
N GLU A 236 -32.04 11.59 -4.88
CA GLU A 236 -33.06 11.35 -5.91
C GLU A 236 -32.52 11.59 -7.33
N GLN A 237 -31.55 12.49 -7.47
CA GLN A 237 -30.86 12.71 -8.74
C GLN A 237 -29.93 11.52 -9.08
N ALA A 238 -29.18 11.02 -8.09
CA ALA A 238 -28.34 9.83 -8.25
C ALA A 238 -29.19 8.60 -8.64
N LYS A 239 -30.33 8.36 -7.96
CA LYS A 239 -31.27 7.28 -8.34
C LYS A 239 -31.76 7.42 -9.77
N THR A 240 -32.07 8.64 -10.21
CA THR A 240 -32.51 8.91 -11.58
C THR A 240 -31.43 8.55 -12.59
N TRP A 241 -30.17 8.94 -12.33
CA TRP A 241 -29.05 8.60 -13.20
C TRP A 241 -28.74 7.10 -13.19
N ILE A 242 -28.72 6.47 -12.02
CA ILE A 242 -28.49 5.02 -11.88
C ILE A 242 -29.55 4.25 -12.65
N ALA A 243 -30.84 4.58 -12.47
CA ALA A 243 -31.92 3.95 -13.22
C ALA A 243 -31.78 4.18 -14.73
N LYS A 244 -31.46 5.40 -15.17
CA LYS A 244 -31.25 5.73 -16.59
C LYS A 244 -30.14 4.87 -17.21
N TYR A 245 -29.00 4.73 -16.53
CA TYR A 245 -27.81 4.11 -17.12
C TYR A 245 -27.71 2.59 -16.89
N PHE A 246 -28.19 2.07 -15.76
CA PHE A 246 -28.04 0.64 -15.45
C PHE A 246 -29.28 -0.22 -15.76
N ALA A 247 -30.49 0.35 -15.78
CA ALA A 247 -31.71 -0.47 -15.85
C ALA A 247 -31.91 -1.21 -17.19
N GLU A 248 -31.30 -0.75 -18.28
CA GLU A 248 -31.42 -1.43 -19.58
C GLU A 248 -30.46 -2.62 -19.73
N ILE A 249 -29.51 -2.79 -18.81
CA ILE A 249 -28.59 -3.93 -18.81
C ILE A 249 -29.40 -5.19 -18.46
N PRO A 250 -29.37 -6.24 -19.29
CA PRO A 250 -30.14 -7.45 -19.04
C PRO A 250 -29.70 -8.15 -17.75
N GLN A 251 -30.67 -8.64 -16.98
CA GLN A 251 -30.41 -9.58 -15.90
C GLN A 251 -29.72 -10.85 -16.44
N GLY A 252 -28.73 -11.34 -15.72
CA GLY A 252 -28.04 -12.59 -16.04
C GLY A 252 -28.70 -13.82 -15.42
N GLU A 253 -28.13 -14.98 -15.74
CA GLU A 253 -28.53 -16.24 -15.10
C GLU A 253 -28.27 -16.18 -13.59
N PRO A 254 -29.15 -16.75 -12.75
CA PRO A 254 -28.93 -16.80 -11.30
C PRO A 254 -27.55 -17.37 -10.93
N VAL A 255 -26.89 -16.72 -9.99
CA VAL A 255 -25.60 -17.16 -9.43
C VAL A 255 -25.88 -17.87 -8.12
N ALA A 256 -25.47 -19.13 -8.02
CA ALA A 256 -25.58 -19.89 -6.79
C ALA A 256 -24.44 -19.51 -5.83
N PRO A 257 -24.74 -19.28 -4.54
CA PRO A 257 -23.71 -19.16 -3.51
C PRO A 257 -22.84 -20.41 -3.49
N LEU A 258 -21.54 -20.23 -3.27
CA LEU A 258 -20.67 -21.36 -2.96
C LEU A 258 -20.81 -21.69 -1.48
N VAL A 259 -20.51 -22.94 -1.16
CA VAL A 259 -20.47 -23.41 0.22
C VAL A 259 -19.01 -23.39 0.66
N ALA A 260 -18.76 -22.94 1.88
CA ALA A 260 -17.45 -23.01 2.51
C ALA A 260 -16.90 -24.45 2.43
N ARG A 261 -15.64 -24.57 2.02
CA ARG A 261 -14.88 -25.81 1.91
C ARG A 261 -13.46 -25.57 2.44
N PRO A 262 -13.29 -25.57 3.78
CA PRO A 262 -11.98 -25.42 4.39
C PRO A 262 -10.95 -26.42 3.83
N GLY A 263 -9.69 -25.99 3.77
CA GLY A 263 -8.59 -26.86 3.37
C GLY A 263 -8.37 -28.01 4.36
N LYS A 264 -7.64 -29.05 3.94
CA LYS A 264 -7.32 -30.19 4.83
C LYS A 264 -5.95 -30.78 4.50
N LEU A 265 -5.19 -31.07 5.55
CA LEU A 265 -3.92 -31.79 5.47
C LEU A 265 -3.97 -33.08 6.30
N ASP A 266 -3.63 -34.20 5.68
CA ASP A 266 -3.57 -35.50 6.36
C ASP A 266 -2.22 -35.76 7.06
N GLN A 267 -1.19 -35.00 6.73
CA GLN A 267 0.15 -35.06 7.33
C GLN A 267 0.87 -33.72 7.17
N ILE A 268 1.91 -33.50 7.99
CA ILE A 268 2.87 -32.39 7.78
C ILE A 268 3.64 -32.60 6.48
N ILE A 269 3.79 -31.53 5.68
CA ILE A 269 4.52 -31.57 4.41
C ILE A 269 5.61 -30.49 4.44
N ASN A 270 6.88 -30.91 4.34
CA ASN A 270 8.02 -30.00 4.33
C ASN A 270 8.63 -29.93 2.91
N PHE A 271 8.67 -28.75 2.32
CA PHE A 271 9.31 -28.48 1.04
C PHE A 271 10.59 -27.67 1.20
N LYS A 272 11.54 -27.90 0.30
CA LYS A 272 12.70 -27.02 0.11
C LYS A 272 12.79 -26.53 -1.32
N VAL A 273 13.11 -25.25 -1.46
CA VAL A 273 13.29 -24.54 -2.72
C VAL A 273 14.65 -23.83 -2.66
N VAL A 274 15.46 -24.03 -3.68
CA VAL A 274 16.69 -23.26 -3.89
C VAL A 274 16.33 -22.07 -4.76
N ASP A 275 16.41 -20.88 -4.18
CA ASP A 275 16.00 -19.63 -4.81
C ASP A 275 17.24 -18.86 -5.33
N ASN A 276 17.18 -18.43 -6.58
CA ASN A 276 18.29 -17.73 -7.25
C ASN A 276 18.37 -16.23 -6.89
N PHE A 277 17.29 -15.65 -6.34
CA PHE A 277 17.20 -14.23 -5.98
C PHE A 277 17.29 -14.01 -4.47
N ALA A 278 16.92 -15.00 -3.64
CA ALA A 278 17.01 -14.89 -2.20
C ALA A 278 18.46 -14.71 -1.71
N THR A 279 18.67 -13.78 -0.77
CA THR A 279 19.96 -13.58 -0.09
C THR A 279 19.99 -14.14 1.32
N VAL A 280 18.82 -14.40 1.92
CA VAL A 280 18.69 -15.04 3.24
C VAL A 280 17.66 -16.19 3.23
N PRO A 281 17.76 -17.17 4.15
CA PRO A 281 16.76 -18.25 4.26
C PRO A 281 15.40 -17.74 4.76
N GLN A 282 14.30 -18.31 4.26
CA GLN A 282 12.94 -18.05 4.76
C GLN A 282 12.20 -19.35 5.05
N LEU A 283 11.56 -19.42 6.21
CA LEU A 283 10.61 -20.46 6.58
C LEU A 283 9.20 -19.88 6.60
N THR A 284 8.25 -20.56 5.95
CA THR A 284 6.81 -20.29 6.12
C THR A 284 6.11 -21.56 6.57
N LEU A 285 5.30 -21.45 7.62
CA LEU A 285 4.37 -22.48 8.09
C LEU A 285 2.95 -22.01 7.79
N ALA A 286 2.12 -22.92 7.27
CA ALA A 286 0.75 -22.62 6.89
C ALA A 286 -0.22 -23.73 7.33
N TRP A 287 -1.28 -23.34 8.05
CA TRP A 287 -2.35 -24.22 8.50
C TRP A 287 -3.65 -23.89 7.77
N PRO A 288 -4.47 -24.87 7.38
CA PRO A 288 -5.85 -24.60 6.97
C PRO A 288 -6.64 -23.97 8.13
N ALA A 289 -7.37 -22.90 7.84
CA ALA A 289 -8.19 -22.15 8.78
C ALA A 289 -9.63 -21.99 8.26
N VAL A 290 -10.34 -20.96 8.72
CA VAL A 290 -11.76 -20.72 8.44
C VAL A 290 -11.98 -19.67 7.35
N GLU A 291 -13.16 -19.73 6.74
CA GLU A 291 -13.66 -18.68 5.85
C GLU A 291 -13.85 -17.33 6.56
N GLN A 292 -13.90 -16.26 5.76
CA GLN A 292 -14.11 -14.89 6.24
C GLN A 292 -15.45 -14.75 6.99
N PHE A 293 -15.50 -13.82 7.96
CA PHE A 293 -16.64 -13.56 8.85
C PHE A 293 -17.10 -14.74 9.72
N ASN A 294 -16.37 -15.86 9.73
CA ASN A 294 -16.55 -16.88 10.75
C ASN A 294 -16.18 -16.31 12.13
N ASP A 295 -16.89 -16.72 13.19
CA ASP A 295 -16.62 -16.27 14.55
C ASP A 295 -15.15 -16.54 14.98
N ASP A 296 -14.54 -17.61 14.47
CA ASP A 296 -13.16 -17.99 14.77
C ASP A 296 -12.13 -17.11 14.03
N ALA A 297 -12.51 -16.46 12.92
CA ALA A 297 -11.60 -15.59 12.17
C ALA A 297 -11.09 -14.42 13.02
N TYR A 298 -12.00 -13.76 13.75
CA TYR A 298 -11.64 -12.65 14.64
C TYR A 298 -10.68 -13.06 15.76
N ALA A 299 -10.87 -14.26 16.32
CA ALA A 299 -9.98 -14.79 17.35
C ALA A 299 -8.61 -15.20 16.76
N LEU A 300 -8.57 -15.67 15.52
CA LEU A 300 -7.32 -15.96 14.80
C LEU A 300 -6.54 -14.68 14.46
N ASP A 301 -7.20 -13.60 14.07
CA ASP A 301 -6.54 -12.30 13.83
C ASP A 301 -5.88 -11.77 15.10
N ILE A 302 -6.57 -11.87 16.24
CA ILE A 302 -6.02 -11.50 17.54
C ILE A 302 -4.88 -12.44 17.96
N LEU A 303 -5.03 -13.76 17.74
CA LEU A 303 -3.96 -14.73 17.99
C LEU A 303 -2.70 -14.39 17.17
N ALA A 304 -2.87 -14.10 15.89
CA ALA A 304 -1.78 -13.75 14.99
C ALA A 304 -1.03 -12.50 15.47
N THR A 305 -1.79 -11.47 15.83
CA THR A 305 -1.23 -10.23 16.38
C THR A 305 -0.47 -10.51 17.68
N TYR A 306 -1.08 -11.21 18.64
CA TYR A 306 -0.43 -11.49 19.94
C TYR A 306 0.85 -12.33 19.81
N LEU A 307 0.89 -13.27 18.86
CA LEU A 307 2.05 -14.13 18.66
C LEU A 307 3.28 -13.39 18.13
N SER A 308 3.12 -12.25 17.44
CA SER A 308 4.22 -11.59 16.71
C SER A 308 4.38 -10.09 16.89
N ASP A 309 3.40 -9.38 17.45
CA ASP A 309 3.47 -7.92 17.57
C ASP A 309 3.93 -7.47 18.98
N GLY A 310 5.06 -6.77 19.01
CA GLY A 310 5.67 -6.20 20.22
C GLY A 310 6.72 -7.09 20.88
N LYS A 311 7.48 -6.52 21.81
CA LYS A 311 8.63 -7.11 22.48
C LYS A 311 8.28 -8.34 23.33
N ARG A 312 7.06 -8.37 23.90
CA ARG A 312 6.57 -9.51 24.72
C ARG A 312 5.82 -10.57 23.91
N ALA A 313 5.75 -10.42 22.59
CA ALA A 313 5.10 -11.43 21.77
C ALA A 313 5.87 -12.77 21.91
N PRO A 314 5.19 -13.91 22.17
CA PRO A 314 5.88 -15.18 22.46
C PRO A 314 6.87 -15.62 21.39
N LEU A 315 6.60 -15.35 20.11
CA LEU A 315 7.54 -15.68 19.04
C LEU A 315 8.73 -14.71 19.00
N ASN A 316 8.54 -13.43 19.30
CA ASN A 316 9.62 -12.46 19.29
C ASN A 316 10.61 -12.70 20.44
N GLU A 317 10.11 -12.99 21.64
CA GLU A 317 10.99 -13.29 22.79
C GLU A 317 11.92 -14.48 22.47
N VAL A 318 11.38 -15.54 21.85
CA VAL A 318 12.19 -16.71 21.52
C VAL A 318 13.07 -16.48 20.29
N LEU A 319 12.49 -16.06 19.16
CA LEU A 319 13.19 -15.99 17.87
C LEU A 319 14.16 -14.82 17.75
N ILE A 320 13.83 -13.68 18.35
CA ILE A 320 14.61 -12.43 18.25
C ILE A 320 15.51 -12.28 19.48
N ASP A 321 14.96 -12.36 20.68
CA ASP A 321 15.71 -12.01 21.90
C ASP A 321 16.58 -13.16 22.42
N GLU A 322 16.03 -14.38 22.53
CA GLU A 322 16.72 -15.53 23.11
C GLU A 322 17.64 -16.23 22.09
N GLU A 323 17.09 -16.68 20.97
CA GLU A 323 17.80 -17.51 19.97
C GLU A 323 18.49 -16.68 18.88
N LYS A 324 18.10 -15.40 18.71
CA LYS A 324 18.71 -14.44 17.77
C LYS A 324 18.78 -14.96 16.32
N LEU A 325 17.73 -15.65 15.89
CA LEU A 325 17.63 -16.32 14.59
C LEU A 325 17.08 -15.43 13.50
N THR A 326 16.33 -14.39 13.87
CA THR A 326 15.72 -13.40 12.98
C THR A 326 15.64 -12.05 13.70
N THR A 327 15.34 -10.99 12.95
CA THR A 327 14.97 -9.68 13.48
C THR A 327 13.49 -9.34 13.23
N THR A 328 12.74 -10.20 12.54
CA THR A 328 11.31 -9.98 12.27
C THR A 328 10.57 -11.31 12.14
N VAL A 329 9.37 -11.35 12.72
CA VAL A 329 8.43 -12.46 12.61
C VAL A 329 7.11 -11.88 12.08
N ALA A 330 6.53 -12.54 11.08
CA ALA A 330 5.21 -12.17 10.58
C ALA A 330 4.24 -13.32 10.84
N VAL A 331 3.15 -13.05 11.55
CA VAL A 331 2.04 -13.98 11.75
C VAL A 331 0.76 -13.29 11.33
N PHE A 332 -0.05 -13.98 10.53
CA PHE A 332 -1.30 -13.41 10.05
C PHE A 332 -2.28 -14.53 9.70
N ASN A 333 -3.56 -14.20 9.82
CA ASN A 333 -4.67 -15.01 9.36
C ASN A 333 -5.17 -14.43 8.03
N ASN A 334 -5.37 -15.30 7.05
CA ASN A 334 -5.80 -14.93 5.71
C ASN A 334 -7.11 -15.65 5.42
N THR A 335 -8.22 -14.93 5.35
CA THR A 335 -9.54 -15.51 5.14
C THR A 335 -10.14 -15.10 3.80
N ALA A 336 -10.88 -16.02 3.19
CA ALA A 336 -11.63 -15.80 1.95
C ALA A 336 -13.00 -16.50 2.05
N GLU A 337 -13.90 -16.33 1.08
CA GLU A 337 -15.30 -16.79 1.14
C GLU A 337 -15.44 -18.31 1.34
N LEU A 338 -14.53 -19.11 0.80
CA LEU A 338 -14.62 -20.57 0.85
C LEU A 338 -13.81 -21.20 1.98
N ALA A 339 -12.71 -20.56 2.39
CA ALA A 339 -11.71 -21.11 3.30
C ALA A 339 -10.72 -20.00 3.69
N GLY A 340 -9.83 -20.31 4.63
CA GLY A 340 -8.69 -19.45 4.96
C GLY A 340 -7.47 -20.26 5.35
N GLU A 341 -6.39 -19.56 5.64
CA GLU A 341 -5.13 -20.10 6.13
C GLU A 341 -4.54 -19.23 7.24
N PHE A 342 -3.90 -19.87 8.21
CA PHE A 342 -3.10 -19.20 9.24
C PHE A 342 -1.61 -19.36 8.92
N TYR A 343 -0.83 -18.29 9.00
CA TYR A 343 0.57 -18.26 8.59
C TYR A 343 1.51 -17.84 9.72
N ILE A 344 2.67 -18.51 9.79
CA ILE A 344 3.86 -18.01 10.49
C ILE A 344 5.00 -17.94 9.45
N LEU A 345 5.54 -16.75 9.23
CA LEU A 345 6.62 -16.48 8.28
C LEU A 345 7.82 -15.87 9.01
N VAL A 346 8.98 -16.49 8.85
CA VAL A 346 10.25 -16.03 9.42
C VAL A 346 11.31 -15.97 8.34
N ARG A 347 11.90 -14.78 8.14
CA ARG A 347 13.14 -14.61 7.37
C ARG A 347 14.30 -14.69 8.34
N ALA A 348 15.11 -15.73 8.24
CA ALA A 348 16.22 -15.94 9.16
C ALA A 348 17.39 -15.00 8.83
N ASN A 349 18.21 -14.71 9.84
CA ASN A 349 19.49 -14.03 9.66
C ASN A 349 20.37 -14.82 8.66
N ALA A 350 21.29 -14.13 7.99
CA ALA A 350 22.14 -14.75 6.98
C ALA A 350 22.88 -15.99 7.53
N GLY A 351 22.77 -17.11 6.80
CA GLY A 351 23.44 -18.38 7.15
C GLY A 351 22.77 -19.22 8.24
N GLN A 352 21.61 -18.82 8.77
CA GLN A 352 20.91 -19.57 9.82
C GLN A 352 20.18 -20.82 9.27
N ASP A 353 20.17 -21.88 10.08
CA ASP A 353 19.46 -23.14 9.80
C ASP A 353 17.96 -23.00 10.10
N LEU A 354 17.11 -23.25 9.10
CA LEU A 354 15.65 -23.17 9.26
C LEU A 354 15.07 -24.25 10.18
N THR A 355 15.82 -25.32 10.48
CA THR A 355 15.46 -26.30 11.52
C THR A 355 15.55 -25.67 12.92
N ALA A 356 16.55 -24.84 13.16
CA ALA A 356 16.66 -24.08 14.41
C ALA A 356 15.51 -23.07 14.51
N VAL A 357 15.21 -22.36 13.42
CA VAL A 357 14.05 -21.44 13.34
C VAL A 357 12.74 -22.15 13.67
N LYS A 358 12.51 -23.34 13.10
CA LYS A 358 11.30 -24.12 13.40
C LYS A 358 11.24 -24.54 14.87
N THR A 359 12.37 -24.96 15.44
CA THR A 359 12.44 -25.33 16.87
C THR A 359 12.11 -24.13 17.76
N ALA A 360 12.60 -22.94 17.41
CA ALA A 360 12.28 -21.70 18.12
C ALA A 360 10.82 -21.27 17.95
N ILE A 361 10.22 -21.47 16.76
CA ILE A 361 8.77 -21.28 16.58
C ILE A 361 8.00 -22.21 17.52
N ASP A 362 8.37 -23.50 17.59
CA ASP A 362 7.69 -24.47 18.47
C ASP A 362 7.80 -24.06 19.95
N GLN A 363 8.97 -23.60 20.39
CA GLN A 363 9.17 -23.07 21.75
C GLN A 363 8.31 -21.83 22.05
N GLY A 364 8.18 -20.90 21.09
CA GLY A 364 7.32 -19.73 21.27
C GLY A 364 5.83 -20.08 21.31
N LEU A 365 5.40 -21.08 20.52
CA LEU A 365 4.04 -21.63 20.59
C LEU A 365 3.79 -22.38 21.91
N ASP A 366 4.78 -23.12 22.42
CA ASP A 366 4.71 -23.79 23.73
C ASP A 366 4.61 -22.76 24.88
N ARG A 367 5.27 -21.60 24.75
CA ARG A 367 5.15 -20.48 25.71
C ARG A 367 3.74 -19.90 25.70
N PHE A 368 3.22 -19.59 24.51
CA PHE A 368 1.83 -19.16 24.35
C PHE A 368 0.85 -20.17 24.96
N GLU A 369 1.05 -21.48 24.74
CA GLU A 369 0.16 -22.51 25.28
C GLU A 369 0.12 -22.49 26.81
N GLN A 370 1.26 -22.26 27.46
CA GLN A 370 1.38 -22.27 28.91
C GLN A 370 0.81 -21.00 29.56
N GLU A 371 0.99 -19.85 28.92
CA GLU A 371 0.70 -18.54 29.50
C GLU A 371 -0.67 -17.99 29.05
N GLY A 372 -1.07 -18.30 27.82
CA GLY A 372 -2.24 -17.71 27.18
C GLY A 372 -2.07 -16.22 26.86
N ILE A 373 -3.19 -15.57 26.56
CA ILE A 373 -3.28 -14.12 26.41
C ILE A 373 -3.96 -13.51 27.63
N SER A 374 -3.44 -12.39 28.13
CA SER A 374 -4.06 -11.65 29.23
C SER A 374 -5.23 -10.79 28.75
N GLU A 375 -6.16 -10.43 29.64
CA GLU A 375 -7.23 -9.47 29.30
C GLU A 375 -6.65 -8.11 28.88
N ASP A 376 -5.56 -7.68 29.50
CA ASP A 376 -4.90 -6.40 29.16
C ASP A 376 -4.34 -6.42 27.74
N ASP A 377 -3.66 -7.50 27.34
CA ASP A 377 -3.10 -7.62 25.98
C ASP A 377 -4.19 -7.77 24.92
N LEU A 378 -5.27 -8.49 25.24
CA LEU A 378 -6.45 -8.57 24.39
C LEU A 378 -7.06 -7.18 24.16
N ASN A 379 -7.22 -6.38 25.22
CA ASN A 379 -7.79 -5.04 25.12
C ASN A 379 -6.90 -4.08 24.31
N LYS A 380 -5.57 -4.19 24.44
CA LYS A 380 -4.60 -3.45 23.62
C LYS A 380 -4.78 -3.75 22.12
N ILE A 381 -4.84 -5.03 21.76
CA ILE A 381 -5.02 -5.46 20.35
C ILE A 381 -6.36 -4.95 19.80
N LYS A 382 -7.45 -5.11 20.56
CA LYS A 382 -8.78 -4.60 20.17
C LYS A 382 -8.81 -3.08 19.96
N ALA A 383 -8.07 -2.32 20.76
CA ALA A 383 -7.97 -0.87 20.59
C ALA A 383 -7.23 -0.50 19.29
N GLY A 384 -6.17 -1.24 18.94
CA GLY A 384 -5.49 -1.09 17.65
C GLY A 384 -6.40 -1.37 16.46
N LEU A 385 -7.14 -2.49 16.51
CA LEU A 385 -8.11 -2.86 15.47
C LEU A 385 -9.25 -1.82 15.33
N GLU A 386 -9.67 -1.17 16.44
CA GLU A 386 -10.65 -0.07 16.40
C GLU A 386 -10.10 1.15 15.64
N VAL A 387 -8.83 1.50 15.84
CA VAL A 387 -8.18 2.61 15.12
C VAL A 387 -8.07 2.30 13.64
N GLU A 388 -7.65 1.08 13.28
CA GLU A 388 -7.56 0.62 11.89
C GLU A 388 -8.94 0.69 11.20
N PHE A 389 -9.98 0.19 11.86
CA PHE A 389 -11.36 0.26 11.37
C PHE A 389 -11.78 1.69 11.04
N TYR A 390 -11.57 2.65 11.95
CA TYR A 390 -11.91 4.06 11.69
C TYR A 390 -11.04 4.66 10.57
N GLY A 391 -9.76 4.29 10.50
CA GLY A 391 -8.85 4.69 9.42
C GLY A 391 -9.37 4.31 8.03
N ASN A 392 -9.87 3.08 7.89
CA ASN A 392 -10.38 2.55 6.61
C ASN A 392 -11.66 3.24 6.12
N ILE A 393 -12.43 3.86 7.02
CA ILE A 393 -13.68 4.55 6.69
C ILE A 393 -13.56 6.08 6.72
N GLN A 394 -12.34 6.64 6.73
CA GLN A 394 -12.12 8.10 6.73
C GLN A 394 -12.48 8.78 5.40
N SER A 395 -12.41 8.06 4.28
CA SER A 395 -12.71 8.61 2.95
C SER A 395 -14.05 8.11 2.42
N VAL A 396 -14.68 8.88 1.54
CA VAL A 396 -15.90 8.46 0.84
C VAL A 396 -15.62 7.21 0.02
N LEU A 397 -14.45 7.11 -0.61
CA LEU A 397 -14.03 5.92 -1.35
C LEU A 397 -13.90 4.67 -0.46
N GLY A 398 -13.27 4.80 0.71
CA GLY A 398 -13.17 3.72 1.69
C GLY A 398 -14.55 3.22 2.13
N LYS A 399 -15.48 4.15 2.40
CA LYS A 399 -16.88 3.81 2.71
C LYS A 399 -17.58 3.10 1.54
N ALA A 400 -17.33 3.51 0.28
CA ALA A 400 -17.93 2.88 -0.89
C ALA A 400 -17.48 1.41 -1.03
N ILE A 401 -16.17 1.20 -0.97
CA ILE A 401 -15.50 -0.10 -1.05
C ILE A 401 -16.01 -1.03 0.04
N GLN A 402 -16.06 -0.54 1.29
CA GLN A 402 -16.41 -1.35 2.45
C GLN A 402 -17.90 -1.74 2.46
N LEU A 403 -18.81 -0.80 2.17
CA LEU A 403 -20.24 -1.10 2.08
C LEU A 403 -20.55 -2.07 0.93
N GLY A 404 -19.86 -1.93 -0.21
CA GLY A 404 -19.96 -2.84 -1.35
C GLY A 404 -19.53 -4.27 -1.02
N GLU A 405 -18.40 -4.43 -0.31
CA GLU A 405 -17.90 -5.75 0.12
C GLU A 405 -18.82 -6.44 1.12
N TYR A 406 -19.30 -5.73 2.14
CA TYR A 406 -20.25 -6.33 3.07
C TYR A 406 -21.53 -6.77 2.36
N ASN A 407 -21.99 -6.02 1.36
CA ASN A 407 -23.13 -6.45 0.56
C ASN A 407 -22.82 -7.70 -0.27
N ALA A 408 -21.69 -7.76 -0.96
CA ALA A 408 -21.32 -8.92 -1.76
C ALA A 408 -21.23 -10.20 -0.91
N TYR A 409 -20.64 -10.11 0.28
CA TYR A 409 -20.38 -11.29 1.11
C TYR A 409 -21.51 -11.65 2.07
N THR A 410 -22.24 -10.66 2.62
CA THR A 410 -23.24 -10.87 3.67
C THR A 410 -24.65 -10.47 3.24
N ASN A 411 -24.81 -9.86 2.06
CA ASN A 411 -26.04 -9.23 1.58
C ASN A 411 -26.58 -8.09 2.49
N ASP A 412 -25.74 -7.58 3.40
CA ASP A 412 -26.07 -6.51 4.32
C ASP A 412 -24.92 -5.48 4.43
N PRO A 413 -25.04 -4.29 3.81
CA PRO A 413 -24.05 -3.21 3.97
C PRO A 413 -23.91 -2.77 5.43
N GLY A 414 -24.94 -2.98 6.26
CA GLY A 414 -24.94 -2.67 7.69
C GLY A 414 -24.08 -3.62 8.52
N PHE A 415 -23.53 -4.68 7.92
CA PHE A 415 -22.59 -5.58 8.59
C PHE A 415 -21.35 -4.85 9.11
N ILE A 416 -21.00 -3.68 8.56
CA ILE A 416 -19.98 -2.77 9.10
C ILE A 416 -20.09 -2.50 10.60
N HIS A 417 -21.32 -2.45 11.13
CA HIS A 417 -21.55 -2.27 12.56
C HIS A 417 -21.45 -3.57 13.36
N GLN A 418 -21.74 -4.71 12.72
CA GLN A 418 -21.60 -6.02 13.32
C GLN A 418 -20.13 -6.44 13.37
N ASP A 419 -19.36 -6.12 12.34
CA ASP A 419 -17.96 -6.51 12.19
C ASP A 419 -17.11 -5.99 13.34
N ILE A 420 -17.18 -4.68 13.60
CA ILE A 420 -16.53 -4.07 14.76
C ILE A 420 -17.05 -4.62 16.10
N ARG A 421 -18.34 -4.99 16.20
CA ARG A 421 -18.86 -5.66 17.42
C ARG A 421 -18.27 -7.06 17.59
N ASN A 422 -18.05 -7.81 16.51
CA ASN A 422 -17.45 -9.13 16.55
C ASN A 422 -16.01 -9.05 17.03
N ILE A 423 -15.23 -8.10 16.51
CA ILE A 423 -13.87 -7.80 16.99
C ILE A 423 -13.88 -7.51 18.51
N GLN A 424 -14.78 -6.64 18.96
CA GLN A 424 -14.87 -6.27 20.37
C GLN A 424 -15.39 -7.42 21.27
N ALA A 425 -16.10 -8.40 20.70
CA ALA A 425 -16.69 -9.52 21.44
C ALA A 425 -15.70 -10.67 21.74
N VAL A 426 -14.56 -10.76 21.04
CA VAL A 426 -13.59 -11.85 21.23
C VAL A 426 -13.11 -11.93 22.68
N THR A 427 -13.04 -13.13 23.27
CA THR A 427 -12.52 -13.33 24.63
C THR A 427 -11.15 -14.00 24.63
N THR A 428 -10.44 -13.97 25.77
CA THR A 428 -9.17 -14.71 25.92
C THR A 428 -9.36 -16.22 25.72
N ASP A 429 -10.52 -16.75 26.12
CA ASP A 429 -10.89 -18.15 25.93
C ASP A 429 -11.05 -18.51 24.45
N ASP A 430 -11.59 -17.59 23.64
CA ASP A 430 -11.71 -17.78 22.18
C ASP A 430 -10.34 -17.88 21.53
N VAL A 431 -9.40 -17.01 21.92
CA VAL A 431 -8.02 -17.01 21.40
C VAL A 431 -7.32 -18.33 21.70
N MET A 432 -7.40 -18.83 22.95
CA MET A 432 -6.84 -20.14 23.30
C MET A 432 -7.54 -21.28 22.57
N ARG A 433 -8.87 -21.22 22.43
CA ARG A 433 -9.65 -22.26 21.72
C ARG A 433 -9.25 -22.38 20.25
N VAL A 434 -9.09 -21.27 19.54
CA VAL A 434 -8.69 -21.31 18.12
C VAL A 434 -7.25 -21.79 17.96
N TYR A 435 -6.33 -21.44 18.86
CA TYR A 435 -4.99 -22.03 18.87
C TYR A 435 -5.04 -23.57 18.99
N GLN A 436 -5.82 -24.09 19.94
CA GLN A 436 -5.97 -25.54 20.14
C GLN A 436 -6.64 -26.24 18.95
N THR A 437 -7.51 -25.53 18.22
CA THR A 437 -8.31 -26.08 17.13
C THR A 437 -7.55 -26.08 15.81
N TYR A 438 -6.82 -25.00 15.50
CA TYR A 438 -6.23 -24.80 14.17
C TYR A 438 -4.71 -24.98 14.11
N LEU A 439 -3.99 -24.80 15.22
CA LEU A 439 -2.52 -24.84 15.22
C LEU A 439 -1.99 -26.06 15.96
N LYS A 440 -2.41 -26.24 17.21
CA LYS A 440 -1.83 -27.27 18.08
C LYS A 440 -2.14 -28.68 17.59
N ASP A 441 -1.09 -29.49 17.48
CA ASP A 441 -1.15 -30.87 16.97
C ASP A 441 -1.80 -30.98 15.57
N GLN A 442 -1.92 -29.87 14.84
CA GLN A 442 -2.47 -29.83 13.50
C GLN A 442 -1.38 -29.96 12.44
N ASN A 443 -1.74 -30.57 11.32
CA ASN A 443 -0.86 -30.67 10.17
C ASN A 443 -0.73 -29.32 9.48
N TYR A 444 0.50 -28.98 9.07
CA TYR A 444 0.81 -27.77 8.31
C TYR A 444 1.65 -28.07 7.07
N VAL A 445 1.69 -27.12 6.15
CA VAL A 445 2.69 -27.07 5.09
C VAL A 445 3.83 -26.17 5.54
N ALA A 446 5.07 -26.65 5.43
CA ALA A 446 6.26 -25.84 5.60
C ALA A 446 7.01 -25.67 4.28
N THR A 447 7.41 -24.45 3.97
CA THR A 447 8.25 -24.12 2.82
C THR A 447 9.57 -23.51 3.31
N SER A 448 10.68 -24.13 2.93
CA SER A 448 12.04 -23.63 3.15
C SER A 448 12.59 -23.06 1.84
N PHE A 449 12.72 -21.74 1.76
CA PHE A 449 13.42 -21.10 0.65
C PHE A 449 14.83 -20.75 1.09
N THR A 450 15.84 -21.19 0.34
CA THR A 450 17.26 -21.00 0.66
C THR A 450 18.00 -20.34 -0.50
N PRO A 451 18.94 -19.43 -0.23
CA PRO A 451 19.84 -18.90 -1.25
C PRO A 451 20.60 -20.01 -1.98
N LYS A 452 20.88 -19.79 -3.26
CA LYS A 452 21.68 -20.73 -4.07
C LYS A 452 23.00 -21.11 -3.42
N GLY A 453 23.25 -22.41 -3.29
CA GLY A 453 24.47 -22.94 -2.68
C GLY A 453 24.40 -23.06 -1.15
N THR A 454 23.25 -22.76 -0.55
CA THR A 454 23.00 -22.90 0.89
C THR A 454 21.88 -23.89 1.21
N ASP A 455 21.65 -24.85 0.30
CA ASP A 455 20.55 -25.82 0.34
C ASP A 455 20.48 -26.64 1.65
N GLY A 456 21.61 -26.73 2.37
CA GLY A 456 21.72 -27.37 3.68
C GLY A 456 21.09 -26.58 4.83
N LEU A 457 20.68 -25.33 4.62
CA LEU A 457 19.97 -24.50 5.60
C LEU A 457 18.46 -24.76 5.63
N ALA A 458 17.93 -25.54 4.69
CA ALA A 458 16.52 -25.89 4.65
C ALA A 458 16.14 -26.87 5.78
N LEU A 459 14.84 -26.99 6.07
CA LEU A 459 14.35 -27.98 7.03
C LEU A 459 14.85 -29.40 6.72
N ASN A 460 15.30 -30.10 7.76
CA ASN A 460 15.75 -31.47 7.66
C ASN A 460 14.66 -32.39 7.08
N GLY A 461 15.02 -33.19 6.07
CA GLY A 461 14.11 -34.12 5.39
C GLY A 461 13.11 -33.46 4.43
N ALA A 462 13.21 -32.14 4.18
CA ALA A 462 12.34 -31.45 3.25
C ALA A 462 12.51 -31.94 1.80
N LYS A 463 11.38 -32.06 1.10
CA LYS A 463 11.31 -32.50 -0.29
C LYS A 463 11.70 -31.34 -1.22
N LEU A 464 12.66 -31.58 -2.10
CA LEU A 464 13.05 -30.60 -3.13
C LEU A 464 11.88 -30.35 -4.09
N VAL A 465 11.59 -29.08 -4.31
CA VAL A 465 10.67 -28.59 -5.34
C VAL A 465 11.46 -27.73 -6.31
N GLU A 466 11.33 -28.05 -7.59
CA GLU A 466 11.87 -27.27 -8.69
C GLU A 466 10.69 -26.65 -9.44
N PHE A 467 10.86 -25.40 -9.86
CA PHE A 467 9.87 -24.70 -10.67
C PHE A 467 10.38 -24.63 -12.11
N GLU A 468 9.47 -24.76 -13.08
CA GLU A 468 9.81 -24.52 -14.48
C GLU A 468 10.09 -23.03 -14.68
N GLU A 469 11.32 -22.71 -15.05
CA GLU A 469 11.69 -21.34 -15.39
C GLU A 469 11.41 -21.06 -16.87
N GLU A 470 10.72 -19.96 -17.13
CA GLU A 470 10.62 -19.41 -18.48
C GLU A 470 12.00 -18.94 -18.96
N LYS A 471 12.34 -19.31 -20.20
CA LYS A 471 13.53 -18.83 -20.89
C LYS A 471 13.20 -17.54 -21.62
N ILE A 472 13.83 -16.43 -21.22
CA ILE A 472 13.75 -15.17 -21.96
C ILE A 472 14.68 -15.27 -23.17
N VAL A 473 14.10 -15.29 -24.37
CA VAL A 473 14.83 -15.40 -25.63
C VAL A 473 14.68 -14.09 -26.40
N GLN A 474 15.78 -13.59 -26.95
CA GLN A 474 15.77 -12.37 -27.75
C GLN A 474 14.92 -12.55 -29.02
N GLY A 475 13.93 -11.67 -29.22
CA GLY A 475 13.06 -11.68 -30.40
C GLY A 475 12.07 -12.84 -30.44
N ALA A 476 11.79 -13.49 -29.31
CA ALA A 476 10.82 -14.58 -29.20
C ALA A 476 9.39 -14.10 -28.86
N GLU A 477 9.20 -12.80 -28.72
CA GLU A 477 7.88 -12.20 -28.54
C GLU A 477 7.01 -12.42 -29.77
N ALA A 478 5.75 -12.78 -29.53
CA ALA A 478 4.76 -12.70 -30.58
C ALA A 478 4.55 -11.23 -30.95
N GLU A 479 4.67 -10.87 -32.23
CA GLU A 479 4.14 -9.60 -32.72
C GLU A 479 2.62 -9.64 -32.54
N THR A 480 2.06 -8.64 -31.86
CA THR A 480 0.62 -8.44 -31.79
C THR A 480 0.23 -7.46 -32.90
N ASP A 481 -0.76 -7.82 -33.72
CA ASP A 481 -1.37 -6.91 -34.71
C ASP A 481 -2.39 -5.97 -34.03
N PHE A 482 -2.09 -5.56 -32.79
CA PHE A 482 -2.97 -4.73 -31.98
C PHE A 482 -2.78 -3.26 -32.35
N ASP A 483 -3.86 -2.64 -32.84
CA ASP A 483 -3.95 -1.19 -33.01
C ASP A 483 -5.16 -0.70 -32.20
N PRO A 484 -4.97 0.10 -31.13
CA PRO A 484 -6.06 0.62 -30.29
C PRO A 484 -7.06 1.48 -31.08
N LYS A 485 -6.71 1.95 -32.28
CA LYS A 485 -7.59 2.73 -33.16
C LYS A 485 -8.56 1.87 -33.96
N ILE A 486 -8.31 0.57 -34.09
CA ILE A 486 -9.16 -0.35 -34.86
C ILE A 486 -10.24 -0.93 -33.93
N ARG A 487 -11.43 -0.32 -33.97
CA ARG A 487 -12.61 -0.78 -33.20
C ARG A 487 -13.68 -1.27 -34.18
N THR A 488 -13.85 -2.60 -34.28
CA THR A 488 -14.83 -3.21 -35.19
C THR A 488 -15.73 -4.18 -34.42
N PHE A 489 -16.97 -3.77 -34.18
CA PHE A 489 -18.01 -4.59 -33.58
C PHE A 489 -19.39 -4.09 -34.04
N THR A 490 -20.43 -4.89 -33.78
CA THR A 490 -21.81 -4.41 -33.94
C THR A 490 -22.23 -3.74 -32.64
N PRO A 491 -22.59 -2.44 -32.65
CA PRO A 491 -23.02 -1.76 -31.44
C PRO A 491 -24.25 -2.43 -30.82
N THR A 492 -24.25 -2.55 -29.50
CA THR A 492 -25.39 -3.02 -28.71
C THR A 492 -26.45 -1.92 -28.65
N ALA A 493 -27.71 -2.29 -28.93
CA ALA A 493 -28.81 -1.33 -28.88
C ALA A 493 -28.99 -0.74 -27.47
N SER A 494 -29.24 0.56 -27.39
CA SER A 494 -29.56 1.29 -26.16
C SER A 494 -30.81 2.15 -26.39
N ALA A 495 -31.54 2.45 -25.31
CA ALA A 495 -32.73 3.30 -25.33
C ALA A 495 -32.42 4.79 -25.62
N PHE A 496 -31.15 5.20 -25.51
CA PHE A 496 -30.68 6.56 -25.80
C PHE A 496 -29.26 6.53 -26.41
N ASP A 497 -28.80 7.68 -26.88
CA ASP A 497 -27.43 7.79 -27.43
C ASP A 497 -26.41 7.83 -26.28
N ARG A 498 -25.75 6.68 -26.06
CA ARG A 498 -24.72 6.53 -25.04
C ARG A 498 -23.39 7.17 -25.40
N THR A 499 -23.17 7.55 -26.66
CA THR A 499 -21.91 8.19 -27.09
C THR A 499 -21.80 9.64 -26.60
N ILE A 500 -22.90 10.19 -26.06
CA ILE A 500 -22.95 11.54 -25.51
C ILE A 500 -22.57 11.52 -24.04
N GLU A 501 -21.33 11.92 -23.74
CA GLU A 501 -20.85 12.12 -22.37
C GLU A 501 -21.74 13.17 -21.64
N PRO A 502 -22.22 12.89 -20.41
CA PRO A 502 -23.01 13.82 -19.63
C PRO A 502 -22.26 15.13 -19.33
N ALA A 503 -22.95 16.24 -19.13
CA ALA A 503 -22.31 17.49 -18.70
C ALA A 503 -21.87 17.43 -17.23
N PHE A 504 -21.00 18.35 -16.80
CA PHE A 504 -20.75 18.55 -15.37
C PHE A 504 -22.01 19.10 -14.68
N SER A 505 -22.22 18.69 -13.44
CA SER A 505 -23.32 19.15 -12.60
C SER A 505 -22.88 20.34 -11.74
N GLY A 506 -23.40 21.54 -12.04
CA GLY A 506 -23.12 22.73 -11.21
C GLY A 506 -21.68 23.25 -11.32
N THR A 507 -21.16 23.80 -10.22
CA THR A 507 -19.81 24.39 -10.14
C THR A 507 -19.10 23.86 -8.91
N LEU A 508 -17.92 23.28 -9.10
CA LEU A 508 -17.07 22.81 -8.00
C LEU A 508 -16.48 24.00 -7.23
N ASN A 509 -16.63 24.00 -5.90
CA ASN A 509 -16.00 24.97 -5.01
C ASN A 509 -15.12 24.22 -4.00
N THR A 510 -13.80 24.41 -4.08
CA THR A 510 -12.86 23.82 -3.12
C THR A 510 -12.62 24.82 -1.99
N PRO A 511 -13.10 24.55 -0.76
CA PRO A 511 -12.88 25.47 0.35
C PRO A 511 -11.39 25.59 0.69
N VAL A 512 -10.94 26.80 1.04
CA VAL A 512 -9.62 26.97 1.68
C VAL A 512 -9.73 26.44 3.11
N PRO A 513 -8.93 25.45 3.51
CA PRO A 513 -9.03 24.88 4.85
C PRO A 513 -8.75 25.92 5.93
N ALA A 514 -9.50 25.87 7.03
CA ALA A 514 -9.29 26.75 8.17
C ALA A 514 -8.08 26.25 8.98
N ILE A 515 -6.94 26.90 8.80
CA ILE A 515 -5.69 26.58 9.50
C ILE A 515 -5.48 27.57 10.64
N TRP A 516 -5.36 27.07 11.87
CA TRP A 516 -4.90 27.88 12.99
C TRP A 516 -3.39 27.78 13.13
N ARG A 517 -2.77 28.87 13.62
CA ARG A 517 -1.33 28.98 13.86
C ARG A 517 -1.08 29.53 15.24
N SER A 518 -0.09 28.96 15.93
CA SER A 518 0.38 29.48 17.20
C SER A 518 1.86 29.14 17.38
N GLU A 519 2.42 29.57 18.50
CA GLU A 519 3.75 29.18 18.94
C GLU A 519 3.68 28.77 20.41
N THR A 520 4.55 27.87 20.81
CA THR A 520 4.81 27.57 22.23
C THR A 520 5.83 28.56 22.80
N GLN A 521 5.94 28.63 24.12
CA GLN A 521 6.86 29.57 24.77
C GLN A 521 8.35 29.32 24.50
N ASN A 522 8.74 28.10 24.10
CA ASN A 522 10.13 27.74 23.74
C ASN A 522 10.37 27.74 22.22
N GLY A 523 9.43 28.26 21.42
CA GLY A 523 9.62 28.52 20.00
C GLY A 523 9.15 27.44 19.03
N ILE A 524 8.47 26.39 19.50
CA ILE A 524 7.89 25.37 18.59
C ILE A 524 6.71 26.02 17.86
N ALA A 525 6.80 26.07 16.53
CA ALA A 525 5.73 26.59 15.68
C ALA A 525 4.61 25.54 15.54
N LEU A 526 3.36 25.96 15.77
CA LEU A 526 2.18 25.11 15.76
C LEU A 526 1.29 25.42 14.55
N PHE A 527 0.86 24.37 13.86
CA PHE A 527 -0.09 24.42 12.76
C PHE A 527 -1.15 23.36 12.98
N GLY A 528 -2.43 23.69 12.82
CA GLY A 528 -3.45 22.66 12.91
C GLY A 528 -4.77 22.94 12.22
N MET A 529 -5.53 21.86 12.06
CA MET A 529 -6.88 21.83 11.48
C MET A 529 -7.76 20.92 12.32
N GLN A 530 -8.94 21.41 12.70
CA GLN A 530 -9.93 20.59 13.42
C GLN A 530 -10.79 19.80 12.42
N ASN A 531 -10.99 18.51 12.66
CA ASN A 531 -11.86 17.62 11.88
C ASN A 531 -12.48 16.54 12.79
N ASP A 532 -13.80 16.55 12.96
CA ASP A 532 -14.55 15.70 13.89
C ASP A 532 -15.39 14.60 13.20
N GLU A 533 -15.08 14.30 11.93
CA GLU A 533 -15.80 13.27 11.18
C GLU A 533 -15.59 11.85 11.76
N THR A 534 -14.34 11.58 12.17
CA THR A 534 -13.93 10.37 12.90
C THR A 534 -13.29 10.77 14.23
N PRO A 535 -13.33 9.91 15.27
CA PRO A 535 -12.77 10.24 16.58
C PRO A 535 -11.24 10.10 16.60
N LEU A 536 -10.55 10.45 15.52
CA LEU A 536 -9.12 10.24 15.33
C LEU A 536 -8.34 11.56 15.30
N ILE A 537 -7.08 11.50 15.73
CA ILE A 537 -6.11 12.59 15.68
C ILE A 537 -4.81 12.07 15.08
N TYR A 538 -4.22 12.85 14.18
CA TYR A 538 -2.92 12.60 13.58
C TYR A 538 -2.01 13.81 13.83
N PHE A 539 -0.78 13.58 14.26
CA PHE A 539 0.19 14.64 14.50
C PHE A 539 1.57 14.32 13.93
N SER A 540 2.37 15.37 13.73
CA SER A 540 3.78 15.28 13.34
C SER A 540 4.57 16.43 13.97
N LEU A 541 5.58 16.11 14.78
CA LEU A 541 6.62 17.04 15.21
C LEU A 541 7.86 16.83 14.34
N LYS A 542 8.24 17.83 13.54
CA LYS A 542 9.53 17.82 12.83
C LYS A 542 10.58 18.57 13.64
N ILE A 543 11.76 17.94 13.73
CA ILE A 543 12.96 18.45 14.36
C ILE A 543 14.06 18.52 13.29
N ASP A 544 14.90 19.55 13.32
CA ASP A 544 16.03 19.69 12.39
C ASP A 544 17.19 18.75 12.78
N ALA A 545 16.95 17.45 12.66
CA ALA A 545 17.86 16.35 13.04
C ALA A 545 17.89 15.22 11.99
N GLY A 546 17.68 15.54 10.71
CA GLY A 546 17.62 14.54 9.63
C GLY A 546 18.98 14.10 9.07
N ASP A 547 18.91 13.24 8.04
CA ASP A 547 20.07 12.61 7.39
C ASP A 547 21.10 13.61 6.89
N GLN A 548 20.66 14.82 6.51
CA GLN A 548 21.54 15.93 6.12
C GLN A 548 22.58 16.31 7.18
N ARG A 549 22.33 15.98 8.44
CA ARG A 549 23.22 16.27 9.58
C ARG A 549 24.23 15.15 9.85
N ALA A 550 24.15 14.02 9.14
CA ALA A 550 25.09 12.92 9.30
C ALA A 550 26.45 13.23 8.65
N SER A 551 27.48 12.47 9.06
CA SER A 551 28.76 12.45 8.34
C SER A 551 28.75 11.34 7.30
N ILE A 552 29.51 11.53 6.20
CA ILE A 552 29.65 10.51 5.15
C ILE A 552 30.25 9.19 5.65
N GLU A 553 31.03 9.23 6.73
CA GLU A 553 31.63 8.05 7.35
C GLU A 553 30.63 7.26 8.21
N LYS A 554 29.63 7.96 8.77
CA LYS A 554 28.59 7.38 9.63
C LYS A 554 27.20 7.89 9.22
N PRO A 555 26.73 7.57 8.00
CA PRO A 555 25.50 8.12 7.43
C PRO A 555 24.24 7.65 8.17
N ALA A 556 24.30 6.49 8.83
CA ALA A 556 23.18 5.89 9.54
C ALA A 556 22.89 6.50 10.92
N ILE A 557 23.70 7.45 11.43
CA ILE A 557 23.52 8.01 12.78
C ILE A 557 22.12 8.57 13.01
N PRO A 558 21.53 9.40 12.13
CA PRO A 558 20.20 9.96 12.37
C PRO A 558 19.11 8.89 12.42
N THR A 559 19.11 7.97 11.44
CA THR A 559 18.18 6.85 11.38
C THR A 559 18.28 5.93 12.60
N LEU A 560 19.51 5.55 13.01
CA LEU A 560 19.71 4.71 14.19
C LEU A 560 19.38 5.44 15.49
N THR A 561 19.60 6.76 15.56
CA THR A 561 19.19 7.56 16.73
C THR A 561 17.67 7.55 16.85
N ALA A 562 16.96 7.86 15.77
CA ALA A 562 15.50 7.82 15.74
C ALA A 562 14.96 6.43 16.10
N ALA A 563 15.50 5.37 15.48
CA ALA A 563 15.11 3.99 15.74
C ALA A 563 15.32 3.61 17.23
N LEU A 564 16.46 3.96 17.82
CA LEU A 564 16.75 3.68 19.23
C LEU A 564 15.82 4.42 20.18
N MET A 565 15.34 5.62 19.84
CA MET A 565 14.37 6.35 20.66
C MET A 565 13.00 5.66 20.72
N ASN A 566 12.69 4.75 19.79
CA ASN A 566 11.52 3.88 19.88
C ASN A 566 11.75 2.67 20.81
N LYS A 567 13.00 2.34 21.16
CA LYS A 567 13.38 1.18 21.99
C LYS A 567 13.37 1.48 23.50
N GLY A 568 12.40 2.29 23.92
CA GLY A 568 12.16 2.62 25.33
C GLY A 568 12.62 4.01 25.76
N THR A 569 12.33 4.33 27.02
CA THR A 569 12.67 5.59 27.67
C THR A 569 13.55 5.35 28.90
N ARG A 570 14.03 6.41 29.53
CA ARG A 570 14.76 6.34 30.80
C ARG A 570 13.97 5.58 31.87
N SER A 571 12.64 5.68 31.83
CA SER A 571 11.76 5.06 32.83
C SER A 571 11.09 3.76 32.37
N LYS A 572 11.12 3.44 31.07
CA LYS A 572 10.46 2.28 30.46
C LYS A 572 11.42 1.50 29.60
N THR A 573 11.45 0.18 29.78
CA THR A 573 12.01 -0.75 28.80
C THR A 573 11.22 -0.69 27.49
N THR A 574 11.74 -1.29 26.41
CA THR A 574 11.05 -1.42 25.13
C THR A 574 9.63 -1.97 25.31
N ALA A 575 9.50 -3.09 26.02
CA ALA A 575 8.22 -3.72 26.32
C ALA A 575 7.25 -2.81 27.09
N GLU A 576 7.74 -2.11 28.13
CA GLU A 576 6.89 -1.21 28.92
C GLU A 576 6.43 0.03 28.14
N LEU A 577 7.26 0.54 27.22
CA LEU A 577 6.89 1.66 26.36
C LEU A 577 5.83 1.23 25.33
N GLU A 578 6.06 0.13 24.63
CA GLU A 578 5.12 -0.43 23.68
C GLU A 578 3.77 -0.74 24.36
N ASP A 579 3.80 -1.36 25.54
CA ASP A 579 2.59 -1.61 26.34
C ASP A 579 1.85 -0.32 26.68
N ALA A 580 2.56 0.73 27.10
CA ALA A 580 1.95 2.00 27.45
C ALA A 580 1.28 2.68 26.24
N ILE A 581 1.91 2.60 25.06
CA ILE A 581 1.38 3.15 23.80
C ILE A 581 0.14 2.34 23.34
N LYS A 582 0.24 1.01 23.31
CA LYS A 582 -0.85 0.12 22.87
C LYS A 582 -2.06 0.17 23.82
N SER A 583 -1.85 0.35 25.12
CA SER A 583 -2.94 0.42 26.12
C SER A 583 -3.90 1.59 25.91
N ILE A 584 -3.46 2.61 25.18
CA ILE A 584 -4.29 3.76 24.81
C ILE A 584 -4.64 3.77 23.32
N GLY A 585 -4.51 2.62 22.63
CA GLY A 585 -4.81 2.49 21.21
C GLY A 585 -4.14 3.57 20.36
N SER A 586 -2.88 3.89 20.68
CA SER A 586 -2.11 4.92 19.98
C SER A 586 -0.98 4.28 19.21
N GLU A 587 -0.48 5.01 18.24
CA GLU A 587 0.78 4.74 17.57
C GLU A 587 1.65 5.99 17.71
N ILE A 588 2.91 5.80 18.08
CA ILE A 588 3.91 6.87 18.14
C ILE A 588 5.19 6.32 17.54
N GLU A 589 5.70 6.97 16.50
CA GLU A 589 6.90 6.56 15.81
C GLU A 589 7.86 7.76 15.69
N ILE A 590 9.15 7.51 15.98
CA ILE A 590 10.24 8.44 15.71
C ILE A 590 11.04 7.92 14.52
N SER A 591 11.04 8.66 13.42
CA SER A 591 11.75 8.30 12.20
C SER A 591 12.64 9.44 11.70
N SER A 592 13.73 9.10 11.00
CA SER A 592 14.59 10.09 10.32
C SER A 592 14.20 10.19 8.85
N GLY A 593 14.17 11.41 8.34
CA GLY A 593 14.12 11.70 6.92
C GLY A 593 15.26 12.61 6.50
N ARG A 594 15.26 12.99 5.22
CA ARG A 594 16.33 13.78 4.61
C ARG A 594 16.64 15.09 5.34
N ASP A 595 15.60 15.82 5.72
CA ASP A 595 15.66 17.21 6.20
C ASP A 595 15.18 17.39 7.65
N GLY A 596 14.92 16.29 8.37
CA GLY A 596 14.52 16.30 9.76
C GLY A 596 14.24 14.92 10.34
N THR A 597 14.13 14.86 11.66
CA THR A 597 13.51 13.74 12.40
C THR A 597 12.04 14.08 12.61
N PHE A 598 11.18 13.08 12.53
CA PHE A 598 9.74 13.22 12.69
C PHE A 598 9.28 12.35 13.85
N ILE A 599 8.55 12.95 14.79
CA ILE A 599 7.73 12.21 15.76
C ILE A 599 6.31 12.27 15.23
N THR A 600 5.82 11.15 14.72
CA THR A 600 4.47 11.01 14.18
C THR A 600 3.63 10.17 15.11
N GLY A 601 2.32 10.41 15.13
CA GLY A 601 1.43 9.54 15.85
C GLY A 601 -0.02 9.67 15.45
N SER A 602 -0.75 8.60 15.73
CA SER A 602 -2.19 8.47 15.56
C SER A 602 -2.82 8.01 16.87
N THR A 603 -4.02 8.51 17.18
CA THR A 603 -4.74 8.13 18.40
C THR A 603 -6.22 8.46 18.31
N LEU A 604 -7.01 7.85 19.19
CA LEU A 604 -8.38 8.25 19.44
C LEU A 604 -8.41 9.57 20.23
N ALA A 605 -9.36 10.45 19.93
CA ALA A 605 -9.47 11.78 20.53
C ALA A 605 -9.46 11.78 22.06
N ARG A 606 -10.09 10.76 22.66
CA ARG A 606 -10.15 10.52 24.11
C ARG A 606 -8.79 10.27 24.76
N ASN A 607 -7.79 9.86 24.00
CA ASN A 607 -6.47 9.44 24.47
C ASN A 607 -5.35 10.46 24.15
N PHE A 608 -5.67 11.56 23.46
CA PHE A 608 -4.68 12.54 22.97
C PHE A 608 -3.67 13.01 24.02
N ASP A 609 -4.13 13.42 25.20
CA ASP A 609 -3.26 13.95 26.24
C ASP A 609 -2.26 12.88 26.74
N ALA A 610 -2.70 11.62 26.82
CA ALA A 610 -1.84 10.50 27.22
C ALA A 610 -0.82 10.15 26.12
N THR A 611 -1.23 10.18 24.86
CA THR A 611 -0.34 10.00 23.71
C THR A 611 0.75 11.07 23.68
N MET A 612 0.38 12.34 23.88
CA MET A 612 1.35 13.45 23.90
C MET A 612 2.33 13.36 25.06
N ALA A 613 1.89 12.86 26.23
CA ALA A 613 2.78 12.62 27.36
C ALA A 613 3.85 11.54 27.03
N LEU A 614 3.47 10.48 26.31
CA LEU A 614 4.43 9.45 25.87
C LEU A 614 5.37 9.98 24.79
N ALA A 615 4.86 10.76 23.82
CA ALA A 615 5.70 11.41 22.80
C ALA A 615 6.72 12.38 23.42
N GLU A 616 6.33 13.15 24.44
CA GLU A 616 7.23 13.99 25.23
C GLU A 616 8.31 13.14 25.94
N GLU A 617 7.91 12.03 26.57
CA GLU A 617 8.84 11.13 27.27
C GLU A 617 9.87 10.50 26.31
N MET A 618 9.42 10.01 25.15
CA MET A 618 10.31 9.43 24.13
C MET A 618 11.32 10.45 23.61
N LEU A 619 10.89 11.70 23.40
CA LEU A 619 11.76 12.77 22.94
C LEU A 619 12.78 13.20 24.00
N LEU A 620 12.35 13.42 25.24
CA LEU A 620 13.20 14.05 26.27
C LEU A 620 14.00 13.05 27.09
N GLU A 621 13.56 11.80 27.16
CA GLU A 621 14.15 10.79 28.02
C GLU A 621 14.42 9.47 27.26
N PRO A 622 15.16 9.48 26.14
CA PRO A 622 15.44 8.24 25.41
C PRO A 622 16.26 7.25 26.24
N ARG A 623 16.02 5.96 26.03
CA ARG A 623 16.80 4.89 26.63
C ARG A 623 18.04 4.59 25.79
N TRP A 624 19.23 4.82 26.35
CA TRP A 624 20.50 4.45 25.72
C TRP A 624 20.88 3.00 26.07
N ASP A 625 20.12 2.04 25.56
CA ASP A 625 20.30 0.62 25.81
C ASP A 625 21.28 -0.02 24.80
N THR A 626 22.30 -0.73 25.29
CA THR A 626 23.31 -1.37 24.42
C THR A 626 22.75 -2.61 23.72
N GLU A 627 21.86 -3.36 24.36
CA GLU A 627 21.30 -4.58 23.77
C GLU A 627 20.36 -4.23 22.61
N GLU A 628 19.51 -3.22 22.80
CA GLU A 628 18.64 -2.73 21.73
C GLU A 628 19.44 -2.07 20.60
N PHE A 629 20.55 -1.39 20.93
CA PHE A 629 21.48 -0.88 19.92
C PHE A 629 22.07 -2.02 19.08
N ASP A 630 22.58 -3.09 19.71
CA ASP A 630 23.16 -4.23 18.99
C ASP A 630 22.11 -4.92 18.08
N THR A 631 20.86 -5.01 18.52
CA THR A 631 19.74 -5.52 17.71
C THR A 631 19.45 -4.62 16.51
N LEU A 632 19.39 -3.30 16.70
CA LEU A 632 19.22 -2.33 15.60
C LEU A 632 20.37 -2.40 14.58
N MET A 633 21.60 -2.62 15.04
CA MET A 633 22.75 -2.80 14.16
C MET A 633 22.63 -4.08 13.32
N LEU A 634 22.10 -5.16 13.90
CA LEU A 634 21.82 -6.40 13.18
C LEU A 634 20.67 -6.23 12.16
N GLU A 635 19.58 -5.58 12.56
CA GLU A 635 18.46 -5.20 11.69
C GLU A 635 18.94 -4.40 10.48
N ALA A 636 19.71 -3.34 10.71
CA ALA A 636 20.28 -2.51 9.65
C ALA A 636 21.20 -3.33 8.72
N GLY A 637 21.97 -4.28 9.25
CA GLY A 637 22.79 -5.20 8.46
C GLY A 637 21.97 -6.12 7.56
N ASN A 638 20.86 -6.67 8.09
CA ASN A 638 19.92 -7.50 7.35
C ASN A 638 19.20 -6.70 6.25
N ASP A 639 18.84 -5.45 6.51
CA ASP A 639 18.22 -4.56 5.53
C ASP A 639 19.16 -4.27 4.37
N ILE A 640 20.46 -4.08 4.64
CA ILE A 640 21.49 -3.93 3.61
C ILE A 640 21.56 -5.20 2.72
N ASP A 641 21.51 -6.39 3.32
CA ASP A 641 21.54 -7.67 2.58
C ASP A 641 20.28 -7.90 1.74
N GLN A 642 19.11 -7.53 2.26
CA GLN A 642 17.84 -7.61 1.53
C GLN A 642 17.80 -6.60 0.38
N ALA A 643 18.27 -5.37 0.60
CA ALA A 643 18.38 -4.35 -0.44
C ALA A 643 19.35 -4.77 -1.56
N ALA A 644 20.43 -5.51 -1.23
CA ALA A 644 21.37 -6.05 -2.20
C ALA A 644 20.77 -7.15 -3.12
N ALA A 645 19.64 -7.75 -2.73
CA ALA A 645 18.89 -8.72 -3.53
C ALA A 645 17.88 -8.06 -4.49
N ASN A 646 17.51 -6.81 -4.24
CA ASN A 646 16.42 -6.13 -4.94
C ASN A 646 16.96 -5.23 -6.08
N PRO A 647 16.69 -5.54 -7.36
CA PRO A 647 17.18 -4.75 -8.49
C PRO A 647 16.81 -3.26 -8.44
N ASN A 648 15.62 -2.91 -7.93
CA ASN A 648 15.19 -1.52 -7.81
C ASN A 648 15.95 -0.76 -6.72
N ALA A 649 16.26 -1.42 -5.59
CA ALA A 649 17.08 -0.83 -4.54
C ALA A 649 18.53 -0.61 -5.00
N ILE A 650 19.10 -1.57 -5.73
CA ILE A 650 20.42 -1.46 -6.35
C ILE A 650 20.48 -0.26 -7.30
N VAL A 651 19.51 -0.12 -8.21
CA VAL A 651 19.45 1.00 -9.15
C VAL A 651 19.34 2.35 -8.42
N LEU A 652 18.53 2.44 -7.37
CA LEU A 652 18.41 3.66 -6.58
C LEU A 652 19.74 4.03 -5.90
N ARG A 653 20.41 3.06 -5.26
CA ARG A 653 21.71 3.24 -4.60
C ARG A 653 22.76 3.76 -5.58
N GLU A 654 22.92 3.09 -6.73
CA GLU A 654 23.92 3.50 -7.72
C GLU A 654 23.56 4.84 -8.36
N TYR A 655 22.27 5.11 -8.59
CA TYR A 655 21.82 6.41 -9.07
C TYR A 655 22.18 7.55 -8.10
N GLN A 656 21.92 7.39 -6.79
CA GLN A 656 22.27 8.41 -5.79
C GLN A 656 23.78 8.65 -5.71
N ALA A 657 24.58 7.58 -5.75
CA ALA A 657 26.04 7.70 -5.70
C ALA A 657 26.65 8.38 -6.94
N ILE A 658 25.99 8.28 -8.10
CA ILE A 658 26.39 9.01 -9.33
C ILE A 658 25.91 10.46 -9.27
N LEU A 659 24.70 10.68 -8.74
CA LEU A 659 24.03 11.96 -8.72
C LEU A 659 24.74 12.99 -7.83
N TYR A 660 25.27 12.56 -6.68
CA TYR A 660 25.91 13.45 -5.71
C TYR A 660 27.44 13.30 -5.68
N PRO A 661 28.19 14.36 -5.32
CA PRO A 661 29.61 14.25 -4.99
C PRO A 661 29.87 13.20 -3.90
N ALA A 662 31.04 12.55 -3.93
CA ALA A 662 31.36 11.44 -3.02
C ALA A 662 31.44 11.83 -1.53
N ASP A 663 31.66 13.12 -1.24
CA ASP A 663 31.68 13.70 0.11
C ASP A 663 30.30 14.21 0.55
N ASN A 664 29.28 14.13 -0.30
CA ASN A 664 27.90 14.48 0.04
C ASN A 664 27.19 13.27 0.64
N VAL A 665 26.57 13.45 1.82
CA VAL A 665 25.81 12.41 2.54
C VAL A 665 24.71 11.75 1.69
N TYR A 666 24.09 12.47 0.76
CA TYR A 666 23.07 11.94 -0.15
C TYR A 666 23.62 11.03 -1.25
N SER A 667 24.95 10.90 -1.38
CA SER A 667 25.57 9.88 -2.23
C SER A 667 25.48 8.47 -1.63
N VAL A 668 25.08 8.36 -0.36
CA VAL A 668 24.90 7.10 0.36
C VAL A 668 23.42 6.87 0.64
N SER A 669 22.92 5.68 0.31
CA SER A 669 21.52 5.30 0.48
C SER A 669 21.29 4.56 1.79
N GLY A 670 20.22 4.90 2.52
CA GLY A 670 19.80 4.18 3.73
C GLY A 670 20.90 4.14 4.79
N TYR A 671 21.21 2.95 5.32
CA TYR A 671 22.25 2.76 6.33
C TYR A 671 23.70 2.87 5.79
N GLY A 672 23.88 2.95 4.47
CA GLY A 672 25.17 2.84 3.82
C GLY A 672 25.61 1.40 3.59
N ASP A 673 26.90 1.13 3.70
CA ASP A 673 27.48 -0.21 3.60
C ASP A 673 27.79 -0.80 4.98
N LYS A 674 27.95 -2.12 5.04
CA LYS A 674 28.22 -2.83 6.31
C LYS A 674 29.49 -2.37 7.00
N GLY A 675 30.53 -2.04 6.22
CA GLY A 675 31.80 -1.55 6.76
C GLY A 675 31.61 -0.25 7.53
N ARG A 676 30.91 0.74 6.96
CA ARG A 676 30.57 2.00 7.65
C ARG A 676 29.65 1.78 8.84
N LEU A 677 28.62 0.95 8.68
CA LEU A 677 27.67 0.61 9.75
C LEU A 677 28.44 0.11 10.98
N GLN A 678 29.34 -0.85 10.82
CA GLN A 678 30.14 -1.42 11.90
C GLN A 678 31.06 -0.43 12.64
N THR A 679 31.28 0.79 12.12
CA THR A 679 32.05 1.84 12.81
C THR A 679 31.23 2.67 13.79
N ILE A 680 29.90 2.55 13.76
CA ILE A 680 28.99 3.31 14.60
C ILE A 680 28.94 2.67 15.99
N ILE A 681 29.04 3.50 17.02
CA ILE A 681 28.90 3.12 18.43
C ILE A 681 27.77 3.93 19.07
N LEU A 682 27.20 3.41 20.15
CA LEU A 682 26.09 4.05 20.89
C LEU A 682 26.39 5.51 21.31
N ASP A 683 27.65 5.84 21.61
CA ASP A 683 28.03 7.20 21.98
C ASP A 683 27.95 8.20 20.80
N ASP A 684 28.02 7.73 19.55
CA ASP A 684 27.77 8.58 18.38
C ASP A 684 26.30 9.04 18.34
N LEU A 685 25.36 8.13 18.63
CA LEU A 685 23.93 8.45 18.69
C LEU A 685 23.62 9.44 19.82
N LYS A 686 24.23 9.25 21.01
CA LYS A 686 24.11 10.20 22.13
C LYS A 686 24.64 11.59 21.77
N ALA A 687 25.80 11.64 21.13
CA ALA A 687 26.42 12.90 20.70
C ALA A 687 25.55 13.61 19.66
N PHE A 688 24.99 12.86 18.71
CA PHE A 688 24.07 13.39 17.72
C PHE A 688 22.77 13.92 18.35
N TYR A 689 22.15 13.14 19.24
CA TYR A 689 20.97 13.56 19.98
C TYR A 689 21.21 14.87 20.73
N ALA A 690 22.28 14.93 21.53
CA ALA A 690 22.62 16.11 22.32
C ALA A 690 22.91 17.36 21.46
N ALA A 691 23.40 17.17 20.23
CA ALA A 691 23.75 18.26 19.33
C ALA A 691 22.59 18.73 18.44
N ALA A 692 21.68 17.84 18.04
CA ALA A 692 20.69 18.12 17.00
C ALA A 692 19.22 18.16 17.49
N TYR A 693 18.87 17.53 18.61
CA TYR A 693 17.49 17.44 19.09
C TYR A 693 17.12 18.65 19.96
N THR A 694 16.97 19.81 19.32
CA THR A 694 16.62 21.08 19.98
C THR A 694 15.25 21.59 19.51
N PRO A 695 14.54 22.41 20.31
CA PRO A 695 13.27 23.00 19.90
C PRO A 695 13.42 24.06 18.81
N ALA A 696 14.65 24.50 18.53
CA ALA A 696 14.91 25.51 17.52
C ALA A 696 14.47 25.01 16.13
N ASN A 697 13.67 25.81 15.44
CA ASN A 697 13.07 25.48 14.14
C ASN A 697 12.13 24.25 14.15
N ALA A 698 11.73 23.75 15.33
CA ALA A 698 10.79 22.64 15.45
C ALA A 698 9.38 23.06 15.05
N LYS A 699 8.68 22.17 14.34
CA LYS A 699 7.35 22.43 13.78
C LYS A 699 6.40 21.29 14.14
N PHE A 700 5.36 21.60 14.91
CA PHE A 700 4.30 20.66 15.26
C PHE A 700 3.09 20.90 14.36
N ARG A 701 2.58 19.82 13.76
CA ARG A 701 1.41 19.82 12.90
C ARG A 701 0.41 18.81 13.42
N ILE A 702 -0.88 19.16 13.38
CA ILE A 702 -1.93 18.29 13.91
C ILE A 702 -3.25 18.46 13.15
N VAL A 703 -3.92 17.33 12.91
CA VAL A 703 -5.27 17.29 12.30
C VAL A 703 -6.11 16.25 13.02
N GLY A 704 -7.37 16.58 13.33
CA GLY A 704 -8.33 15.62 13.88
C GLY A 704 -9.31 16.26 14.86
N ASP A 705 -9.97 15.42 15.65
CA ASP A 705 -10.96 15.83 16.64
C ASP A 705 -10.28 16.40 17.90
N VAL A 706 -9.66 17.58 17.73
CA VAL A 706 -8.89 18.26 18.78
C VAL A 706 -8.93 19.77 18.59
N SER A 707 -9.12 20.49 19.70
CA SER A 707 -9.13 21.96 19.70
C SER A 707 -7.73 22.56 19.87
N GLU A 708 -7.49 23.76 19.32
CA GLU A 708 -6.23 24.50 19.52
C GLU A 708 -5.85 24.64 21.00
N ALA A 709 -6.83 24.90 21.87
CA ALA A 709 -6.60 25.03 23.31
C ALA A 709 -6.10 23.73 23.95
N GLN A 710 -6.65 22.59 23.54
CA GLN A 710 -6.21 21.29 24.02
C GLN A 710 -4.79 20.98 23.54
N VAL A 711 -4.47 21.26 22.27
CA VAL A 711 -3.09 21.08 21.75
C VAL A 711 -2.08 21.89 22.53
N LYS A 712 -2.38 23.17 22.80
CA LYS A 712 -1.51 24.04 23.60
C LYS A 712 -1.30 23.52 25.02
N SER A 713 -2.36 22.99 25.63
CA SER A 713 -2.29 22.38 26.95
C SER A 713 -1.42 21.12 26.95
N ALA A 714 -1.61 20.24 25.97
CA ALA A 714 -0.86 18.99 25.85
C ALA A 714 0.64 19.21 25.59
N LEU A 715 1.00 20.28 24.88
CA LEU A 715 2.40 20.63 24.57
C LEU A 715 3.09 21.48 25.65
N HIS A 716 2.37 21.91 26.70
CA HIS A 716 2.94 22.79 27.72
C HIS A 716 4.14 22.15 28.44
N GLY A 717 4.03 20.87 28.80
CA GLY A 717 5.12 20.13 29.47
C GLY A 717 6.38 20.04 28.63
N LEU A 718 6.25 19.65 27.35
CA LEU A 718 7.34 19.62 26.40
C LEU A 718 7.96 21.01 26.22
N ALA A 719 7.14 22.05 26.09
CA ALA A 719 7.61 23.41 25.91
C ALA A 719 8.31 24.00 27.15
N ASP A 720 7.96 23.55 28.36
CA ASP A 720 8.64 23.93 29.61
C ASP A 720 10.03 23.28 29.74
N LYS A 721 10.15 22.00 29.34
CA LYS A 721 11.31 21.16 29.64
C LYS A 721 12.33 21.10 28.51
N TRP A 722 11.90 21.28 27.27
CA TRP A 722 12.78 21.13 26.10
C TRP A 722 13.48 22.44 25.77
N SER A 723 14.81 22.41 25.81
CA SER A 723 15.68 23.56 25.53
C SER A 723 16.88 23.15 24.69
N GLY A 724 17.41 24.07 23.89
CA GLY A 724 18.63 23.89 23.13
C GLY A 724 18.86 25.06 22.20
N ASP A 725 20.10 25.23 21.77
CA ASP A 725 20.47 26.30 20.82
C ASP A 725 20.02 25.95 19.40
N GLU A 726 20.03 26.96 18.52
CA GLU A 726 19.79 26.74 17.09
C GLU A 726 20.91 25.89 16.48
N ASN A 727 20.52 24.87 15.72
CA ASN A 727 21.47 24.01 15.04
C ASN A 727 22.23 24.82 13.96
N PRO A 728 23.56 24.65 13.82
CA PRO A 728 24.31 25.31 12.77
C PRO A 728 23.73 25.01 11.38
N THR A 729 23.77 26.01 10.51
CA THR A 729 23.44 25.86 9.09
C THR A 729 24.42 24.87 8.44
N ILE A 730 23.89 23.97 7.62
CA ILE A 730 24.68 22.98 6.87
C ILE A 730 24.80 23.46 5.43
N ASP A 731 26.02 23.38 4.89
CA ASP A 731 26.28 23.56 3.46
C ASP A 731 26.43 22.18 2.82
N ILE A 732 25.45 21.79 2.01
CA ILE A 732 25.44 20.50 1.31
C ILE A 732 25.86 20.75 -0.13
N ALA A 733 26.92 20.08 -0.57
CA ALA A 733 27.42 20.19 -1.94
C ALA A 733 26.30 19.88 -2.94
N SER A 734 26.08 20.75 -3.92
CA SER A 734 25.03 20.54 -4.91
C SER A 734 25.26 19.26 -5.73
N ALA A 735 24.17 18.65 -6.17
CA ALA A 735 24.23 17.47 -7.03
C ALA A 735 24.89 17.75 -8.39
N ASN A 736 25.50 16.72 -8.98
CA ASN A 736 26.18 16.77 -10.27
C ASN A 736 25.16 16.89 -11.41
N VAL A 737 25.23 17.98 -12.17
CA VAL A 737 24.40 18.16 -13.37
C VAL A 737 25.16 17.62 -14.60
N PRO A 738 24.72 16.53 -15.23
CA PRO A 738 25.40 15.98 -16.40
C PRO A 738 25.29 16.93 -17.59
N GLN A 739 26.39 17.10 -18.33
CA GLN A 739 26.42 17.85 -19.59
C GLN A 739 26.19 16.95 -20.82
N ALA A 740 26.34 15.64 -20.64
CA ALA A 740 26.09 14.62 -21.65
C ALA A 740 25.62 13.34 -20.95
N SER A 741 24.73 12.60 -21.60
CA SER A 741 24.24 11.34 -21.09
C SER A 741 25.30 10.24 -21.14
N LYS A 742 25.18 9.31 -20.18
CA LYS A 742 26.02 8.13 -20.08
C LYS A 742 25.23 6.97 -19.50
N VAL A 743 25.48 5.77 -20.02
CA VAL A 743 24.89 4.53 -19.52
C VAL A 743 25.78 3.92 -18.44
N TYR A 744 25.20 3.65 -17.28
CA TYR A 744 25.77 2.91 -16.16
C TYR A 744 24.96 1.64 -15.97
N PHE A 745 25.64 0.51 -15.91
CA PHE A 745 25.01 -0.79 -15.93
C PHE A 745 25.51 -1.64 -14.76
N TYR A 746 24.60 -2.19 -13.97
CA TYR A 746 24.89 -3.11 -12.88
C TYR A 746 24.49 -4.53 -13.28
N ASP A 747 25.41 -5.48 -13.17
CA ASP A 747 25.18 -6.86 -13.60
C ASP A 747 24.43 -7.70 -12.54
N ILE A 748 23.26 -8.19 -12.93
CA ILE A 748 22.45 -9.19 -12.24
C ILE A 748 22.33 -10.40 -13.19
N PRO A 749 23.23 -11.40 -13.07
CA PRO A 749 23.27 -12.53 -13.98
C PRO A 749 21.94 -13.28 -14.08
N GLY A 750 21.43 -13.47 -15.29
CA GLY A 750 20.19 -14.20 -15.54
C GLY A 750 18.91 -13.45 -15.15
N ALA A 751 18.99 -12.15 -14.87
CA ALA A 751 17.81 -11.32 -14.59
C ALA A 751 16.79 -11.42 -15.74
N LYS A 752 15.51 -11.62 -15.40
CA LYS A 752 14.41 -11.71 -16.38
C LYS A 752 13.91 -10.32 -16.81
N GLN A 753 14.22 -9.31 -16.03
CA GLN A 753 13.93 -7.91 -16.32
C GLN A 753 15.14 -7.01 -16.05
N SER A 754 15.22 -5.90 -16.77
CA SER A 754 16.14 -4.79 -16.51
C SER A 754 15.40 -3.67 -15.78
N SER A 755 15.92 -3.24 -14.64
CA SER A 755 15.38 -2.13 -13.84
C SER A 755 16.07 -0.81 -14.20
N PHE A 756 15.29 0.24 -14.42
CA PHE A 756 15.73 1.54 -14.92
C PHE A 756 15.53 2.65 -13.90
N ARG A 757 16.51 3.55 -13.83
CA ARG A 757 16.35 4.90 -13.31
C ARG A 757 17.16 5.88 -14.14
N PHE A 758 16.45 6.70 -14.89
CA PHE A 758 17.04 7.73 -15.75
C PHE A 758 16.72 9.09 -15.18
N GLY A 759 17.69 9.99 -15.06
CA GLY A 759 17.39 11.30 -14.48
C GLY A 759 18.59 12.19 -14.19
N TYR A 760 18.31 13.35 -13.59
CA TYR A 760 19.30 14.38 -13.26
C TYR A 760 18.76 15.32 -12.15
N PRO A 761 19.62 16.16 -11.52
CA PRO A 761 19.16 17.15 -10.54
C PRO A 761 18.37 18.28 -11.21
N ALA A 762 17.14 18.51 -10.76
CA ALA A 762 16.21 19.45 -11.39
C ALA A 762 16.06 20.74 -10.59
N LEU A 763 14.87 20.98 -10.01
CA LEU A 763 14.41 22.29 -9.54
C LEU A 763 14.37 22.39 -8.01
N ALA A 764 14.64 23.59 -7.51
CA ALA A 764 14.30 23.96 -6.15
C ALA A 764 12.77 24.10 -6.00
N ILE A 765 12.25 23.95 -4.79
CA ILE A 765 10.83 24.15 -4.48
C ILE A 765 10.40 25.61 -4.69
N THR A 766 11.35 26.55 -4.59
CA THR A 766 11.15 27.98 -4.81
C THR A 766 11.38 28.40 -6.26
N ASP A 767 11.74 27.48 -7.15
CA ASP A 767 11.94 27.81 -8.56
C ASP A 767 10.58 28.16 -9.20
N PRO A 768 10.46 29.31 -9.91
CA PRO A 768 9.19 29.72 -10.52
C PRO A 768 8.67 28.75 -11.59
N ASP A 769 9.52 27.86 -12.13
CA ASP A 769 9.08 26.85 -13.08
C ASP A 769 8.58 25.56 -12.40
N TYR A 770 8.78 25.36 -11.09
CA TYR A 770 8.50 24.08 -10.43
C TYR A 770 7.03 23.67 -10.53
N VAL A 771 6.09 24.58 -10.23
CA VAL A 771 4.65 24.30 -10.32
C VAL A 771 4.28 23.90 -11.75
N LYS A 772 4.85 24.58 -12.76
CA LYS A 772 4.54 24.37 -14.17
C LYS A 772 5.18 23.09 -14.73
N THR A 773 6.40 22.74 -14.31
CA THR A 773 7.04 21.48 -14.73
C THR A 773 6.38 20.27 -14.10
N ASN A 774 5.94 20.39 -12.84
CA ASN A 774 5.13 19.36 -12.20
C ASN A 774 3.81 19.17 -12.94
N ALA A 775 3.15 20.27 -13.35
CA ALA A 775 1.95 20.21 -14.18
C ALA A 775 2.22 19.55 -15.55
N MET A 776 3.27 19.97 -16.26
CA MET A 776 3.69 19.36 -17.53
C MET A 776 3.95 17.85 -17.40
N ASN A 777 4.59 17.42 -16.31
CA ASN A 777 4.92 16.02 -16.06
C ASN A 777 3.68 15.14 -15.83
N TYR A 778 2.53 15.74 -15.55
CA TYR A 778 1.28 15.03 -15.32
C TYR A 778 0.95 14.06 -16.48
N LEU A 779 0.92 14.57 -17.72
CA LEU A 779 0.69 13.76 -18.92
C LEU A 779 1.95 13.06 -19.47
N LEU A 780 3.15 13.36 -18.93
CA LEU A 780 4.38 12.67 -19.33
C LEU A 780 4.48 11.27 -18.70
N GLY A 781 4.31 11.19 -17.39
CA GLY A 781 4.52 9.93 -16.65
C GLY A 781 3.97 9.86 -15.23
N ASN A 782 3.08 10.78 -14.82
CA ASN A 782 2.54 10.78 -13.45
C ASN A 782 1.35 9.82 -13.28
N ILE A 783 0.50 9.76 -14.30
CA ILE A 783 -0.76 9.01 -14.32
C ILE A 783 -0.72 7.82 -15.28
N TYR A 784 -1.71 6.94 -15.21
CA TYR A 784 -1.83 5.77 -16.09
C TYR A 784 -1.93 6.14 -17.59
N THR A 785 -2.70 7.17 -17.94
CA THR A 785 -2.90 7.66 -19.32
C THR A 785 -1.74 8.51 -19.85
N SER A 786 -0.65 8.60 -19.11
CA SER A 786 0.52 9.38 -19.51
C SER A 786 1.22 8.77 -20.72
N LYS A 787 1.92 9.60 -21.50
CA LYS A 787 2.60 9.20 -22.73
C LYS A 787 3.59 8.06 -22.54
N LEU A 788 4.32 8.04 -21.41
CA LEU A 788 5.24 6.94 -21.09
C LEU A 788 4.49 5.62 -20.89
N ASN A 789 3.39 5.62 -20.14
CA ASN A 789 2.60 4.39 -19.90
C ASN A 789 1.83 3.96 -21.14
N SER A 790 1.17 4.88 -21.84
CA SER A 790 0.43 4.56 -23.07
C SER A 790 1.34 3.89 -24.11
N THR A 791 2.59 4.34 -24.24
CA THR A 791 3.52 3.74 -25.20
C THR A 791 4.20 2.48 -24.66
N LEU A 792 4.90 2.51 -23.51
CA LEU A 792 5.68 1.33 -23.06
C LEU A 792 4.81 0.21 -22.49
N ARG A 793 3.71 0.53 -21.79
CA ARG A 793 2.82 -0.47 -21.20
C ARG A 793 1.74 -0.87 -22.20
N VAL A 794 0.94 0.08 -22.69
CA VAL A 794 -0.29 -0.23 -23.44
C VAL A 794 0.00 -0.64 -24.88
N GLU A 795 0.75 0.18 -25.64
CA GLU A 795 1.06 -0.10 -27.06
C GLU A 795 2.11 -1.21 -27.23
N LYS A 796 3.15 -1.24 -26.37
CA LYS A 796 4.31 -2.14 -26.54
C LYS A 796 4.30 -3.37 -25.65
N GLY A 797 3.60 -3.35 -24.51
CA GLY A 797 3.66 -4.43 -23.51
C GLY A 797 5.09 -4.72 -23.03
N TYR A 798 5.95 -3.71 -22.89
CA TYR A 798 7.35 -3.88 -22.46
C TYR A 798 7.53 -3.85 -20.94
N THR A 799 6.62 -3.16 -20.25
CA THR A 799 6.62 -3.02 -18.80
C THR A 799 5.21 -3.15 -18.23
N TYR A 800 5.12 -3.49 -16.96
CA TYR A 800 3.90 -3.33 -16.17
C TYR A 800 3.59 -1.86 -15.86
N GLY A 801 4.61 -1.01 -15.76
CA GLY A 801 4.41 0.40 -15.47
C GLY A 801 5.68 1.21 -15.51
N ILE A 802 5.54 2.48 -15.86
CA ILE A 802 6.62 3.45 -15.92
C ILE A 802 6.15 4.75 -15.27
N ARG A 803 7.02 5.41 -14.51
CA ARG A 803 6.69 6.69 -13.88
C ARG A 803 7.78 7.71 -14.12
N SER A 804 7.38 8.97 -14.29
CA SER A 804 8.26 10.13 -14.25
C SER A 804 7.82 11.13 -13.19
N SER A 805 8.78 11.82 -12.56
CA SER A 805 8.48 12.82 -11.54
C SER A 805 9.53 13.92 -11.50
N PHE A 806 9.08 15.17 -11.31
CA PHE A 806 9.89 16.25 -10.76
C PHE A 806 9.67 16.30 -9.25
N THR A 807 10.68 15.91 -8.48
CA THR A 807 10.73 16.22 -7.04
C THR A 807 11.36 17.61 -6.85
N ALA A 808 11.04 18.26 -5.75
CA ALA A 808 11.69 19.50 -5.34
C ALA A 808 12.01 19.46 -3.86
N GLU A 809 13.08 20.16 -3.52
CA GLU A 809 13.63 20.33 -2.18
C GLU A 809 13.97 21.82 -2.01
N GLN A 810 14.39 22.25 -0.82
CA GLN A 810 14.81 23.64 -0.60
C GLN A 810 15.93 24.09 -1.55
N ASP A 811 16.88 23.21 -1.86
CA ASP A 811 18.00 23.46 -2.78
C ASP A 811 17.70 23.02 -4.22
N ARG A 812 17.60 21.70 -4.49
CA ARG A 812 17.26 21.09 -5.77
C ARG A 812 16.74 19.66 -5.55
N GLY A 813 15.58 19.37 -6.12
CA GLY A 813 15.11 17.99 -6.30
C GLY A 813 15.66 17.34 -7.56
N THR A 814 14.94 16.35 -8.09
CA THR A 814 15.37 15.54 -9.24
C THR A 814 14.25 15.40 -10.26
N PHE A 815 14.63 15.31 -11.54
CA PHE A 815 13.78 14.69 -12.55
C PHE A 815 14.23 13.24 -12.71
N SER A 816 13.29 12.30 -12.62
CA SER A 816 13.60 10.89 -12.86
C SER A 816 12.48 10.15 -13.57
N VAL A 817 12.84 9.20 -14.44
CA VAL A 817 12.00 8.18 -15.04
C VAL A 817 12.42 6.82 -14.47
N ARG A 818 11.46 6.01 -14.01
CA ARG A 818 11.70 4.68 -13.42
C ARG A 818 10.74 3.63 -13.94
N THR A 819 11.25 2.43 -14.21
CA THR A 819 10.47 1.27 -14.69
C THR A 819 11.29 -0.02 -14.57
N SER A 820 10.65 -1.18 -14.74
CA SER A 820 11.31 -2.46 -15.02
C SER A 820 10.74 -3.03 -16.32
N VAL A 821 11.61 -3.47 -17.23
CA VAL A 821 11.24 -3.98 -18.56
C VAL A 821 11.78 -5.38 -18.74
N ARG A 822 11.18 -6.21 -19.62
CA ARG A 822 11.75 -7.53 -19.95
C ARG A 822 13.20 -7.37 -20.45
N SER A 823 14.09 -8.28 -20.06
CA SER A 823 15.52 -8.15 -20.36
C SER A 823 15.80 -8.03 -21.85
N ASN A 824 15.09 -8.78 -22.70
CA ASN A 824 15.27 -8.77 -24.15
C ASN A 824 14.82 -7.46 -24.86
N VAL A 825 14.06 -6.58 -24.21
CA VAL A 825 13.66 -5.26 -24.75
C VAL A 825 14.34 -4.09 -24.03
N THR A 826 15.49 -4.34 -23.38
CA THR A 826 16.21 -3.31 -22.60
C THR A 826 16.62 -2.11 -23.46
N LEU A 827 17.19 -2.35 -24.64
CA LEU A 827 17.66 -1.29 -25.53
C LEU A 827 16.47 -0.51 -26.09
N GLU A 828 15.52 -1.25 -26.63
CA GLU A 828 14.31 -0.75 -27.27
C GLU A 828 13.52 0.14 -26.32
N SER A 829 13.38 -0.29 -25.06
CA SER A 829 12.69 0.51 -24.04
C SER A 829 13.44 1.81 -23.71
N ALA A 830 14.77 1.78 -23.62
CA ALA A 830 15.57 2.97 -23.38
C ALA A 830 15.51 3.96 -24.56
N GLU A 831 15.48 3.45 -25.79
CA GLU A 831 15.32 4.26 -27.01
C GLU A 831 13.93 4.92 -27.07
N VAL A 832 12.87 4.18 -26.78
CA VAL A 832 11.51 4.72 -26.72
C VAL A 832 11.38 5.79 -25.65
N ILE A 833 11.96 5.59 -24.45
CA ILE A 833 11.96 6.62 -23.40
C ILE A 833 12.70 7.88 -23.88
N ARG A 834 13.87 7.74 -24.52
CA ARG A 834 14.61 8.87 -25.09
C ARG A 834 13.76 9.62 -26.12
N GLU A 835 13.11 8.89 -27.03
CA GLU A 835 12.25 9.46 -28.07
C GLU A 835 11.07 10.24 -27.47
N ILE A 836 10.34 9.63 -26.54
CA ILE A 836 9.21 10.28 -25.86
C ILE A 836 9.67 11.57 -25.18
N LEU A 837 10.78 11.54 -24.42
CA LEU A 837 11.28 12.75 -23.75
C LEU A 837 11.68 13.84 -24.76
N SER A 838 12.18 13.47 -25.93
CA SER A 838 12.58 14.41 -26.99
C SER A 838 11.38 15.02 -27.72
N GLN A 839 10.33 14.23 -27.96
CA GLN A 839 9.16 14.64 -28.74
C GLN A 839 8.00 15.17 -27.88
N PHE A 840 8.03 14.99 -26.55
CA PHE A 840 6.91 15.35 -25.68
C PHE A 840 6.44 16.79 -25.85
N GLY A 841 7.36 17.77 -25.89
CA GLY A 841 7.03 19.17 -26.13
C GLY A 841 6.42 19.43 -27.52
N PRO A 842 7.13 19.06 -28.62
CA PRO A 842 6.62 19.17 -29.98
C PRO A 842 5.25 18.51 -30.23
N ASP A 843 5.04 17.33 -29.66
CA ASP A 843 3.82 16.53 -29.84
C ASP A 843 2.66 17.00 -28.95
N PHE A 844 2.93 17.80 -27.91
CA PHE A 844 1.90 18.30 -27.02
C PHE A 844 0.90 19.18 -27.78
N SER A 845 -0.39 18.93 -27.56
CA SER A 845 -1.49 19.59 -28.25
C SER A 845 -2.28 20.55 -27.35
N ASP A 846 -3.17 21.35 -27.96
CA ASP A 846 -4.12 22.18 -27.20
C ASP A 846 -5.11 21.32 -26.40
N GLU A 847 -5.44 20.12 -26.88
CA GLU A 847 -6.30 19.17 -26.16
C GLU A 847 -5.61 18.64 -24.90
N ASP A 848 -4.33 18.25 -25.02
CA ASP A 848 -3.51 17.83 -23.87
C ASP A 848 -3.44 18.94 -22.82
N LEU A 849 -3.29 20.20 -23.26
CA LEU A 849 -3.26 21.35 -22.35
C LEU A 849 -4.57 21.51 -21.58
N GLN A 850 -5.73 21.37 -22.23
CA GLN A 850 -7.03 21.46 -21.55
C GLN A 850 -7.24 20.28 -20.61
N THR A 851 -6.89 19.07 -21.03
CA THR A 851 -6.97 17.86 -20.21
C THR A 851 -6.10 18.00 -18.96
N MET A 852 -4.83 18.40 -19.11
CA MET A 852 -3.90 18.63 -18.00
C MET A 852 -4.44 19.68 -17.02
N LYS A 853 -4.91 20.83 -17.51
CA LYS A 853 -5.47 21.89 -16.66
C LYS A 853 -6.69 21.40 -15.88
N SER A 854 -7.65 20.81 -16.59
CA SER A 854 -8.88 20.30 -16.00
C SER A 854 -8.57 19.26 -14.92
N ALA A 855 -7.72 18.29 -15.24
CA ALA A 855 -7.29 17.23 -14.33
C ALA A 855 -6.70 17.77 -13.02
N ILE A 856 -5.68 18.64 -13.13
CA ILE A 856 -4.94 19.11 -11.96
C ILE A 856 -5.79 20.05 -11.10
N ILE A 857 -6.59 20.93 -11.71
CA ILE A 857 -7.40 21.92 -11.00
C ILE A 857 -8.57 21.24 -10.29
N LYS A 858 -9.29 20.35 -10.97
CA LYS A 858 -10.43 19.64 -10.39
C LYS A 858 -10.00 18.61 -9.34
N GLY A 859 -8.90 17.91 -9.56
CA GLY A 859 -8.38 16.92 -8.62
C GLY A 859 -7.78 17.49 -7.33
N GLN A 860 -7.82 18.80 -7.11
CA GLN A 860 -7.37 19.39 -5.85
C GLN A 860 -8.24 19.01 -4.65
N ALA A 861 -9.55 18.81 -4.86
CA ALA A 861 -10.48 18.43 -3.79
C ALA A 861 -10.07 17.11 -3.11
N LEU A 862 -9.66 16.13 -3.92
CA LEU A 862 -9.27 14.79 -3.48
C LEU A 862 -8.01 14.81 -2.60
N LYS A 863 -7.11 15.79 -2.82
CA LYS A 863 -5.82 15.92 -2.11
C LYS A 863 -5.93 16.46 -0.68
N SER A 864 -7.13 16.60 -0.13
CA SER A 864 -7.34 17.14 1.22
C SER A 864 -8.46 16.46 2.00
N GLU A 865 -8.91 15.27 1.60
CA GLU A 865 -10.00 14.55 2.29
C GLU A 865 -9.55 13.96 3.64
N THR A 866 -8.58 13.04 3.60
CA THR A 866 -8.14 12.28 4.79
C THR A 866 -7.31 13.12 5.78
N LEU A 867 -7.27 12.69 7.04
CA LEU A 867 -6.45 13.34 8.08
C LEU A 867 -4.97 13.38 7.68
N ASN A 868 -4.45 12.31 7.07
CA ASN A 868 -3.09 12.25 6.54
C ASN A 868 -2.85 13.22 5.38
N ALA A 869 -3.81 13.38 4.47
CA ALA A 869 -3.71 14.35 3.37
C ALA A 869 -3.68 15.79 3.90
N LYS A 870 -4.54 16.11 4.87
CA LYS A 870 -4.56 17.39 5.59
C LYS A 870 -3.25 17.63 6.36
N LEU A 871 -2.70 16.62 7.03
CA LEU A 871 -1.44 16.71 7.77
C LEU A 871 -0.25 16.96 6.82
N ARG A 872 -0.22 16.29 5.66
CA ARG A 872 0.78 16.53 4.61
C ARG A 872 0.72 17.96 4.08
N MET A 873 -0.49 18.51 3.89
CA MET A 873 -0.67 19.91 3.50
C MET A 873 -0.07 20.87 4.54
N LEU A 874 -0.29 20.63 5.84
CA LEU A 874 0.38 21.41 6.90
C LEU A 874 1.90 21.23 6.87
N GLY A 875 2.38 20.04 6.51
CA GLY A 875 3.79 19.75 6.26
C GLY A 875 4.37 20.66 5.19
N GLU A 876 3.74 20.74 4.01
CA GLU A 876 4.16 21.61 2.89
C GLU A 876 4.14 23.09 3.27
N ILE A 877 3.02 23.55 3.86
CA ILE A 877 2.86 24.94 4.32
C ILE A 877 3.95 25.33 5.30
N SER A 878 4.17 24.50 6.31
CA SER A 878 5.14 24.79 7.37
C SER A 878 6.59 24.62 6.89
N ALA A 879 6.89 23.68 5.99
CA ALA A 879 8.25 23.44 5.49
C ALA A 879 8.72 24.55 4.53
N PHE A 880 7.85 25.02 3.63
CA PHE A 880 8.20 25.94 2.56
C PHE A 880 7.67 27.36 2.73
N GLY A 881 6.89 27.61 3.80
CA GLY A 881 6.32 28.94 4.06
C GLY A 881 5.21 29.32 3.08
N PHE A 882 4.52 28.33 2.52
CA PHE A 882 3.41 28.59 1.59
C PHE A 882 2.24 29.29 2.30
N ALA A 883 1.51 30.13 1.56
CA ALA A 883 0.27 30.73 2.04
C ALA A 883 -0.84 29.67 2.12
N ASP A 884 -1.87 29.88 2.96
CA ASP A 884 -3.00 28.93 3.11
C ASP A 884 -3.72 28.63 1.79
N ASP A 885 -3.72 29.60 0.89
CA ASP A 885 -4.34 29.54 -0.43
C ASP A 885 -3.36 29.11 -1.55
N TYR A 886 -2.18 28.55 -1.22
CA TYR A 886 -1.17 28.22 -2.24
C TYR A 886 -1.68 27.27 -3.32
N ARG A 887 -2.56 26.31 -2.97
CA ARG A 887 -3.17 25.40 -3.96
C ARG A 887 -4.07 26.16 -4.94
N VAL A 888 -4.81 27.16 -4.47
CA VAL A 888 -5.63 28.06 -5.30
C VAL A 888 -4.75 28.92 -6.20
N LYS A 889 -3.63 29.44 -5.68
CA LYS A 889 -2.65 30.18 -6.48
C LYS A 889 -1.99 29.31 -7.55
N ASN A 890 -1.57 28.10 -7.20
CA ASN A 890 -1.00 27.13 -8.13
C ASN A 890 -2.04 26.75 -9.21
N ALA A 891 -3.30 26.55 -8.85
CA ALA A 891 -4.38 26.30 -9.81
C ALA A 891 -4.53 27.46 -10.80
N ALA A 892 -4.51 28.71 -10.32
CA ALA A 892 -4.58 29.89 -11.18
C ALA A 892 -3.37 30.00 -12.12
N GLU A 893 -2.17 29.69 -11.63
CA GLU A 893 -0.95 29.65 -12.44
C GLU A 893 -1.02 28.57 -13.53
N ILE A 894 -1.44 27.35 -13.18
CA ILE A 894 -1.63 26.25 -14.13
C ILE A 894 -2.70 26.59 -15.16
N ASN A 895 -3.81 27.18 -14.73
CA ASN A 895 -4.88 27.61 -15.62
C ASN A 895 -4.40 28.66 -16.64
N ALA A 896 -3.44 29.50 -16.27
CA ALA A 896 -2.87 30.54 -17.14
C ALA A 896 -1.83 30.01 -18.14
N MET A 897 -1.34 28.76 -17.98
CA MET A 897 -0.34 28.19 -18.89
C MET A 897 -0.83 28.11 -20.33
N THR A 898 0.08 28.32 -21.27
CA THR A 898 -0.17 28.21 -22.72
C THR A 898 0.55 26.99 -23.29
N LEU A 899 0.21 26.62 -24.53
CA LEU A 899 0.89 25.54 -25.23
C LEU A 899 2.39 25.84 -25.43
N GLU A 900 2.73 27.13 -25.64
CA GLU A 900 4.12 27.57 -25.78
C GLU A 900 4.90 27.45 -24.46
N ASP A 901 4.25 27.65 -23.31
CA ASP A 901 4.88 27.41 -22.01
C ASP A 901 5.27 25.94 -21.85
N ILE A 902 4.39 25.00 -22.24
CA ILE A 902 4.69 23.57 -22.20
C ILE A 902 5.87 23.22 -23.11
N ARG A 903 5.89 23.72 -24.35
CA ARG A 903 6.99 23.49 -25.29
C ARG A 903 8.32 24.03 -24.76
N THR A 904 8.29 25.22 -24.18
CA THR A 904 9.47 25.86 -23.58
C THR A 904 9.99 25.05 -22.39
N LEU A 905 9.11 24.62 -21.49
CA LEU A 905 9.46 23.81 -20.32
C LEU A 905 9.99 22.43 -20.72
N ALA A 906 9.35 21.78 -21.70
CA ALA A 906 9.77 20.48 -22.21
C ALA A 906 11.17 20.57 -22.83
N ALA A 907 11.42 21.56 -23.69
CA ALA A 907 12.73 21.79 -24.29
C ALA A 907 13.82 22.12 -23.24
N LYS A 908 13.44 22.77 -22.14
CA LYS A 908 14.35 23.15 -21.06
C LYS A 908 14.67 21.99 -20.11
N TYR A 909 13.70 21.14 -19.79
CA TYR A 909 13.81 20.17 -18.69
C TYR A 909 13.72 18.69 -19.10
N LEU A 910 13.26 18.37 -20.31
CA LEU A 910 13.26 17.00 -20.81
C LEU A 910 14.47 16.80 -21.73
N THR A 911 15.65 16.68 -21.13
CA THR A 911 16.93 16.62 -21.83
C THR A 911 17.53 15.20 -21.80
N PRO A 912 17.03 14.26 -22.61
CA PRO A 912 17.49 12.87 -22.57
C PRO A 912 18.95 12.69 -22.96
N ASP A 913 19.56 13.66 -23.64
CA ASP A 913 21.00 13.66 -23.96
C ASP A 913 21.88 14.29 -22.86
N ALA A 914 21.28 14.69 -21.74
CA ALA A 914 21.96 15.19 -20.55
C ALA A 914 21.33 14.63 -19.26
N MET A 915 21.34 13.30 -19.10
CA MET A 915 20.89 12.59 -17.90
C MET A 915 21.72 11.34 -17.62
N TYR A 916 21.69 10.87 -16.37
CA TYR A 916 22.27 9.59 -16.01
C TYR A 916 21.31 8.46 -16.36
N TYR A 917 21.77 7.46 -17.13
CA TYR A 917 21.02 6.24 -17.43
C TYR A 917 21.55 5.11 -16.56
N VAL A 918 20.88 4.79 -15.44
CA VAL A 918 21.28 3.69 -14.56
C VAL A 918 20.37 2.49 -14.79
N ILE A 919 20.97 1.36 -15.12
CA ILE A 919 20.29 0.11 -15.44
C ILE A 919 20.86 -1.01 -14.56
N ALA A 920 20.01 -1.85 -13.96
CA ALA A 920 20.42 -3.14 -13.40
C ALA A 920 19.71 -4.27 -14.13
N GLY A 921 20.47 -5.22 -14.67
CA GLY A 921 19.94 -6.32 -15.49
C GLY A 921 21.03 -7.31 -15.89
N ASP A 922 20.72 -8.20 -16.81
CA ASP A 922 21.66 -9.23 -17.26
C ASP A 922 22.72 -8.64 -18.22
N ALA A 923 23.95 -8.46 -17.72
CA ALA A 923 24.99 -7.81 -18.51
C ALA A 923 25.48 -8.67 -19.68
N GLU A 924 25.42 -10.00 -19.53
CA GLU A 924 25.84 -10.95 -20.58
C GLU A 924 25.05 -10.71 -21.88
N THR A 925 23.73 -10.54 -21.78
CA THR A 925 22.89 -10.35 -22.96
C THR A 925 22.65 -8.88 -23.32
N GLN A 926 22.64 -7.95 -22.36
CA GLN A 926 22.17 -6.58 -22.61
C GLN A 926 23.25 -5.49 -22.62
N LEU A 927 24.34 -5.63 -21.85
CA LEU A 927 25.35 -4.57 -21.71
C LEU A 927 25.93 -4.13 -23.06
N GLY A 928 26.26 -5.10 -23.92
CA GLY A 928 26.83 -4.83 -25.23
C GLY A 928 25.90 -4.03 -26.15
N ARG A 929 24.59 -4.30 -26.07
CA ARG A 929 23.54 -3.65 -26.87
C ARG A 929 23.36 -2.18 -26.51
N MET A 930 23.60 -1.81 -25.25
CA MET A 930 23.45 -0.41 -24.79
C MET A 930 24.35 0.60 -25.50
N LYS A 931 25.38 0.15 -26.24
CA LYS A 931 26.21 1.01 -27.11
C LYS A 931 25.38 1.69 -28.20
N ASP A 932 24.33 1.01 -28.67
CA ASP A 932 23.50 1.48 -29.78
C ASP A 932 22.59 2.65 -29.37
N LEU A 933 22.42 2.89 -28.06
CA LEU A 933 21.75 4.08 -27.53
C LEU A 933 22.53 5.39 -27.85
N GLY A 934 23.80 5.31 -28.26
CA GLY A 934 24.55 6.46 -28.77
C GLY A 934 25.27 7.30 -27.71
N TYR A 935 25.25 6.90 -26.43
CA TYR A 935 25.94 7.60 -25.33
C TYR A 935 27.37 7.10 -25.04
N GLY A 936 28.00 6.49 -26.05
CA GLY A 936 29.35 5.93 -25.94
C GLY A 936 29.35 4.53 -25.32
N GLN A 937 30.52 4.12 -24.78
CA GLN A 937 30.65 2.80 -24.13
C GLN A 937 29.94 2.81 -22.77
N PRO A 938 28.99 1.88 -22.52
CA PRO A 938 28.38 1.69 -21.21
C PRO A 938 29.43 1.40 -20.14
N VAL A 939 29.24 1.97 -18.94
CA VAL A 939 30.08 1.72 -17.77
C VAL A 939 29.48 0.55 -17.01
N LEU A 940 30.22 -0.56 -16.95
CA LEU A 940 29.90 -1.63 -16.02
C LEU A 940 30.27 -1.16 -14.61
N LEU A 941 29.29 -1.11 -13.71
CA LEU A 941 29.47 -0.77 -12.31
C LEU A 941 30.07 -1.96 -11.57
N GLU A 942 31.11 -1.72 -10.78
CA GLU A 942 31.68 -2.76 -9.92
C GLU A 942 30.70 -3.10 -8.80
N LYS A 943 30.57 -4.40 -8.49
CA LYS A 943 29.83 -4.82 -7.29
C LYS A 943 30.62 -4.30 -6.09
N ARG A 944 30.04 -3.36 -5.34
CA ARG A 944 30.64 -2.91 -4.08
C ARG A 944 30.72 -4.13 -3.16
N THR A 945 31.92 -4.49 -2.73
CA THR A 945 32.15 -5.64 -1.87
C THR A 945 31.34 -5.45 -0.58
N ILE A 946 30.46 -6.40 -0.31
CA ILE A 946 29.69 -6.51 0.94
C ILE A 946 30.59 -7.22 1.98
N GLU A 947 31.84 -6.77 2.12
CA GLU A 947 32.75 -7.30 3.14
C GLU A 947 32.50 -6.63 4.49
#